data_AF-A0A418Q3A9-F1
#
_entry.id   AF-A0A418Q3A9-F1
#
_cell.length_a   1.000
_cell.length_b   1.000
_cell.length_c   1.000
_cell.angle_alpha   90.00
_cell.angle_beta   90.00
_cell.angle_gamma   90.00
#
_symmetry.space_group_name_H-M   'P 1'
#
loop_
_entity.id
_entity.type
_entity.pdbx_description
1 polymer ?
#
loop_
_entity_poly.entity_id
_entity_poly.type
_entity_poly.pdbx_seq_one_letter_code
_entity_poly.pdbx_strand_id
1 'polypeptide(L)'
;MSEMFKISLPDGTVREMPEGSTPADVAAAIGPGLAKAALAARVDGELRDLNRPFEGDSTLALVTSRDEKDALELVRHDFAHVLAEAVQKLYPGTQITFGPATDDGFYYDFAPAPGRGMFTDEDLPAIEEEMRRIISADEPLIREVWSRADVRDFFERTGESFKAEWVMELPEGEPITMYRSGNGDVAWMDLCRGPHLASTGKLDPRAFKLTRVSGAYWRGDQNNPMLSRIYGTAWLNKKQLDEHLVRLEEAAKRDHRRIGQEMDLFHLQAEAHGSVFWHPKGFILWRQLEAYMRRRLDAAGYDEVKTPQLMDARQWEKSGHWGKYRENMFVVPDEIPSTDDDAPVLSGASDLMALKPMNCPAHVLIFKQGITSYRELPIRMAEFGCCHRNEPHGALHGIMRVRQFTQDDAHIFVREDQLIDEVKAFCDLLDSVYKDLGFDQYAIKLALRPDKRFGSDDMWDWSEQSLRDAVAATGRNTEEYGWEELPGEGAFYAPKLEFHLTDAIGRTWQVGTIQTDTVLPERLDASYVGEDGEKHRPVMLHRAILGTFERFIGILIEHHAGRFPLWLSPVQAVVATIVSDADGYANEVVEKLKAAGLRVEADLRNEKINYKVREHSLAKVPLLIVVGKREAEDGTVAVRRLGSDEHQKVMVLEEAISVFSAEAIPPDLRG
;
A
#
# COMPACT_ATOMS: atom_id res chain seq x y z
N MET A 1 -43.38 39.27 -12.25
CA MET A 1 -42.39 39.20 -11.16
C MET A 1 -41.62 37.92 -11.41
N SER A 2 -40.30 37.98 -11.57
CA SER A 2 -39.49 36.76 -11.66
C SER A 2 -39.69 35.94 -10.40
N GLU A 3 -39.79 34.63 -10.53
CA GLU A 3 -39.77 33.73 -9.37
C GLU A 3 -38.44 33.92 -8.63
N MET A 4 -38.50 33.93 -7.29
CA MET A 4 -37.34 34.15 -6.43
C MET A 4 -37.11 32.87 -5.63
N PHE A 5 -35.92 32.29 -5.73
CA PHE A 5 -35.50 31.13 -4.96
C PHE A 5 -34.84 31.55 -3.66
N LYS A 6 -35.11 30.80 -2.60
CA LYS A 6 -34.47 30.94 -1.28
C LYS A 6 -33.28 30.01 -1.20
N ILE A 7 -32.10 30.62 -1.17
CA ILE A 7 -30.82 29.91 -1.07
C ILE A 7 -30.30 30.01 0.36
N SER A 8 -30.27 28.89 1.06
CA SER A 8 -29.80 28.81 2.45
C SER A 8 -28.29 28.58 2.51
N LEU A 9 -27.58 29.38 3.31
CA LEU A 9 -26.12 29.33 3.47
C LEU A 9 -25.72 28.63 4.78
N PRO A 10 -24.45 28.17 4.92
CA PRO A 10 -24.01 27.39 6.08
C PRO A 10 -24.01 28.17 7.40
N ASP A 11 -24.01 29.50 7.33
CA ASP A 11 -24.10 30.40 8.49
C ASP A 11 -25.56 30.60 8.98
N GLY A 12 -26.52 29.91 8.37
CA GLY A 12 -27.95 30.00 8.67
C GLY A 12 -28.64 31.20 8.01
N THR A 13 -27.94 31.99 7.21
CA THR A 13 -28.56 33.09 6.46
C THR A 13 -29.24 32.56 5.19
N VAL A 14 -30.26 33.29 4.71
CA VAL A 14 -30.99 32.98 3.47
C VAL A 14 -30.87 34.15 2.51
N ARG A 15 -30.60 33.86 1.25
CA ARG A 15 -30.55 34.83 0.15
C ARG A 15 -31.68 34.57 -0.82
N GLU A 16 -32.35 35.64 -1.25
CA GLU A 16 -33.34 35.57 -2.32
C GLU A 16 -32.66 35.86 -3.65
N MET A 17 -32.71 34.92 -4.58
CA MET A 17 -32.06 35.00 -5.89
C MET A 17 -33.11 34.81 -6.99
N PRO A 18 -33.10 35.60 -8.08
CA PRO A 18 -34.04 35.39 -9.18
C PRO A 18 -33.78 34.05 -9.89
N GLU A 19 -34.81 33.47 -10.49
CA GLU A 19 -34.71 32.31 -11.38
C GLU A 19 -33.58 32.49 -12.41
N GLY A 20 -32.80 31.43 -12.63
CA GLY A 20 -31.62 31.46 -13.50
C GLY A 20 -30.32 31.89 -12.80
N SER A 21 -30.38 32.33 -11.55
CA SER A 21 -29.16 32.61 -10.76
C SER A 21 -28.35 31.34 -10.52
N THR A 22 -27.06 31.53 -10.34
CA THR A 22 -26.06 30.46 -10.17
C THR A 22 -25.35 30.58 -8.81
N PRO A 23 -24.68 29.52 -8.34
CA PRO A 23 -23.76 29.62 -7.21
C PRO A 23 -22.70 30.73 -7.38
N ALA A 24 -22.22 30.98 -8.60
CA ALA A 24 -21.31 32.08 -8.90
C ALA A 24 -21.92 33.46 -8.57
N ASP A 25 -23.20 33.67 -8.90
CA ASP A 25 -23.90 34.92 -8.60
C ASP A 25 -24.05 35.14 -7.09
N VAL A 26 -24.32 34.07 -6.33
CA VAL A 26 -24.38 34.12 -4.86
C VAL A 26 -23.01 34.44 -4.28
N ALA A 27 -21.95 33.81 -4.78
CA ALA A 27 -20.57 34.10 -4.35
C ALA A 27 -20.19 35.56 -4.61
N ALA A 28 -20.57 36.10 -5.78
CA ALA A 28 -20.34 37.50 -6.15
C ALA A 28 -21.14 38.47 -5.26
N ALA A 29 -22.38 38.13 -4.92
CA ALA A 29 -23.22 38.91 -4.03
C ALA A 29 -22.68 38.95 -2.58
N ILE A 30 -22.03 37.88 -2.12
CA ILE A 30 -21.37 37.85 -0.80
C ILE A 30 -20.10 38.71 -0.82
N GLY A 31 -19.28 38.59 -1.87
CA GLY A 31 -18.17 39.50 -2.07
C GLY A 31 -17.15 39.05 -3.13
N PRO A 32 -16.39 40.00 -3.70
CA PRO A 32 -15.48 39.73 -4.82
C PRO A 32 -14.35 38.75 -4.47
N GLY A 33 -13.91 38.72 -3.21
CA GLY A 33 -12.91 37.76 -2.74
C GLY A 33 -13.42 36.32 -2.77
N LEU A 34 -14.68 36.10 -2.37
CA LEU A 34 -15.30 34.78 -2.35
C LEU A 34 -15.64 34.30 -3.77
N ALA A 35 -16.19 35.17 -4.62
CA ALA A 35 -16.37 34.87 -6.04
C ALA A 35 -15.07 34.46 -6.74
N LYS A 36 -13.95 35.11 -6.40
CA LYS A 36 -12.65 34.72 -6.95
C LYS A 36 -12.17 33.36 -6.42
N ALA A 37 -12.38 33.09 -5.13
CA ALA A 37 -11.90 31.89 -4.44
C ALA A 37 -12.78 30.64 -4.68
N ALA A 38 -14.04 30.81 -5.08
CA ALA A 38 -14.93 29.72 -5.38
C ALA A 38 -14.43 28.90 -6.58
N LEU A 39 -14.49 27.58 -6.43
CA LEU A 39 -14.12 26.57 -7.43
C LEU A 39 -15.36 25.81 -7.92
N ALA A 40 -16.20 25.36 -6.99
CA ALA A 40 -17.45 24.62 -7.23
C ALA A 40 -18.47 24.95 -6.12
N ALA A 41 -19.64 24.31 -6.14
CA ALA A 41 -20.65 24.47 -5.11
C ALA A 41 -21.30 23.13 -4.75
N ARG A 42 -21.60 22.92 -3.47
CA ARG A 42 -22.52 21.88 -3.01
C ARG A 42 -23.92 22.46 -2.94
N VAL A 43 -24.81 21.97 -3.78
CA VAL A 43 -26.23 22.33 -3.81
C VAL A 43 -27.03 21.13 -3.34
N ASP A 44 -27.70 21.25 -2.20
CA ASP A 44 -28.45 20.13 -1.58
C ASP A 44 -27.59 18.87 -1.36
N GLY A 45 -26.32 19.09 -1.01
CA GLY A 45 -25.31 18.05 -0.79
C GLY A 45 -24.57 17.59 -2.05
N GLU A 46 -25.08 17.86 -3.25
CA GLU A 46 -24.47 17.46 -4.52
C GLU A 46 -23.42 18.48 -4.99
N LEU A 47 -22.21 18.02 -5.30
CA LEU A 47 -21.16 18.86 -5.87
C LEU A 47 -21.46 19.18 -7.35
N ARG A 48 -21.52 20.46 -7.70
CA ARG A 48 -21.92 20.99 -9.02
C ARG A 48 -21.05 22.17 -9.45
N ASP A 49 -21.07 22.45 -10.76
CA ASP A 49 -20.38 23.59 -11.37
C ASP A 49 -20.92 24.92 -10.82
N LEU A 50 -20.05 25.91 -10.68
CA LEU A 50 -20.46 27.24 -10.19
C LEU A 50 -21.47 27.96 -11.07
N ASN A 51 -21.46 27.65 -12.38
CA ASN A 51 -22.29 28.31 -13.37
C ASN A 51 -23.58 27.53 -13.67
N ARG A 52 -23.86 26.42 -12.95
CA ARG A 52 -25.12 25.70 -13.09
C ARG A 52 -26.24 26.45 -12.36
N PRO A 53 -27.33 26.86 -13.04
CA PRO A 53 -28.43 27.56 -12.39
C PRO A 53 -29.13 26.72 -11.31
N PHE A 54 -29.69 27.39 -10.31
CA PHE A 54 -30.59 26.74 -9.36
C PHE A 54 -31.91 26.35 -10.04
N GLU A 55 -32.47 25.21 -9.63
CA GLU A 55 -33.74 24.68 -10.14
C GLU A 55 -34.91 24.96 -9.16
N GLY A 56 -34.61 25.53 -7.99
CA GLY A 56 -35.58 25.86 -6.95
C GLY A 56 -34.90 26.36 -5.67
N ASP A 57 -35.64 26.37 -4.57
CA ASP A 57 -35.10 26.61 -3.22
C ASP A 57 -34.09 25.51 -2.86
N SER A 58 -32.90 25.92 -2.42
CA SER A 58 -31.78 25.01 -2.19
C SER A 58 -30.91 25.44 -1.02
N THR A 59 -30.14 24.49 -0.48
CA THR A 59 -29.01 24.73 0.40
C THR A 59 -27.73 24.87 -0.43
N LEU A 60 -26.88 25.85 -0.11
CA LEU A 60 -25.63 26.12 -0.82
C LEU A 60 -24.44 26.13 0.14
N ALA A 61 -23.40 25.37 -0.19
CA ALA A 61 -22.06 25.56 0.37
C ALA A 61 -21.04 25.74 -0.76
N LEU A 62 -20.30 26.84 -0.75
CA LEU A 62 -19.27 27.12 -1.76
C LEU A 62 -18.01 26.33 -1.44
N VAL A 63 -17.47 25.65 -2.45
CA VAL A 63 -16.21 24.91 -2.36
C VAL A 63 -15.07 25.80 -2.80
N THR A 64 -14.04 25.87 -1.97
CA THR A 64 -12.84 26.70 -2.18
C THR A 64 -11.58 25.85 -2.02
N SER A 65 -10.41 26.46 -2.20
CA SER A 65 -9.12 25.79 -1.92
C SER A 65 -8.93 25.38 -0.45
N ARG A 66 -9.80 25.80 0.47
CA ARG A 66 -9.79 25.34 1.87
C ARG A 66 -10.42 23.95 2.04
N ASP A 67 -11.29 23.58 1.11
CA ASP A 67 -11.95 22.29 1.04
C ASP A 67 -11.05 21.32 0.25
N GLU A 68 -9.86 21.07 0.79
CA GLU A 68 -8.70 20.56 0.04
C GLU A 68 -8.99 19.27 -0.72
N LYS A 69 -9.75 18.33 -0.13
CA LYS A 69 -10.13 17.07 -0.78
C LYS A 69 -10.94 17.31 -2.06
N ASP A 70 -12.03 18.05 -1.96
CA ASP A 70 -12.91 18.37 -3.08
C ASP A 70 -12.17 19.21 -4.14
N ALA A 71 -11.40 20.19 -3.68
CA ALA A 71 -10.64 21.07 -4.56
C ALA A 71 -9.57 20.31 -5.35
N LEU A 72 -8.86 19.36 -4.73
CA LEU A 72 -7.84 18.55 -5.38
C LEU A 72 -8.45 17.64 -6.45
N GLU A 73 -9.57 16.97 -6.14
CA GLU A 73 -10.28 16.13 -7.10
C GLU A 73 -10.72 16.95 -8.33
N LEU A 74 -11.29 18.14 -8.11
CA LEU A 74 -11.70 19.05 -9.18
C LEU A 74 -10.53 19.51 -10.05
N VAL A 75 -9.46 20.04 -9.46
CA VAL A 75 -8.32 20.54 -10.28
C VAL A 75 -7.68 19.41 -11.08
N ARG A 76 -7.56 18.21 -10.50
CA ARG A 76 -6.95 17.05 -11.18
C ARG A 76 -7.80 16.60 -12.37
N HIS A 77 -9.11 16.61 -12.21
CA HIS A 77 -10.03 16.30 -13.28
C HIS A 77 -9.93 17.31 -14.43
N ASP A 78 -9.90 18.60 -14.12
CA ASP A 78 -9.69 19.66 -15.12
C ASP A 78 -8.32 19.58 -15.80
N PHE A 79 -7.25 19.23 -15.06
CA PHE A 79 -5.94 18.97 -15.66
C PHE A 79 -5.96 17.78 -16.63
N ALA A 80 -6.77 16.75 -16.37
CA ALA A 80 -6.98 15.65 -17.32
C ALA A 80 -7.62 16.14 -18.62
N HIS A 81 -8.64 17.00 -18.53
CA HIS A 81 -9.27 17.61 -19.70
C HIS A 81 -8.28 18.51 -20.48
N VAL A 82 -7.51 19.34 -19.78
CA VAL A 82 -6.47 20.17 -20.40
C VAL A 82 -5.39 19.31 -21.07
N LEU A 83 -5.04 18.16 -20.48
CA LEU A 83 -4.13 17.19 -21.10
C LEU A 83 -4.73 16.62 -22.39
N ALA A 84 -6.01 16.24 -22.39
CA ALA A 84 -6.68 15.72 -23.58
C ALA A 84 -6.75 16.77 -24.71
N GLU A 85 -7.14 17.99 -24.38
CA GLU A 85 -7.16 19.12 -25.32
C GLU A 85 -5.76 19.40 -25.89
N ALA A 86 -4.73 19.45 -25.03
CA ALA A 86 -3.35 19.69 -25.45
C ALA A 86 -2.84 18.61 -26.43
N VAL A 87 -3.11 17.34 -26.13
CA VAL A 87 -2.68 16.22 -26.97
C VAL A 87 -3.38 16.27 -28.33
N GLN A 88 -4.70 16.48 -28.38
CA GLN A 88 -5.42 16.53 -29.66
C GLN A 88 -5.02 17.73 -30.51
N LYS A 89 -4.66 18.86 -29.87
CA LYS A 89 -4.17 20.06 -30.55
C LYS A 89 -2.77 19.88 -31.14
N LEU A 90 -1.86 19.24 -30.40
CA LEU A 90 -0.50 18.95 -30.88
C LEU A 90 -0.46 17.80 -31.89
N TYR A 91 -1.33 16.81 -31.72
CA TYR A 91 -1.35 15.57 -32.51
C TYR A 91 -2.75 15.30 -33.07
N PRO A 92 -3.19 16.05 -34.11
CA PRO A 92 -4.51 15.88 -34.72
C PRO A 92 -4.78 14.44 -35.16
N GLY A 93 -6.01 13.98 -34.95
CA GLY A 93 -6.43 12.60 -35.24
C GLY A 93 -6.16 11.59 -34.12
N THR A 94 -5.57 12.02 -33.01
CA THR A 94 -5.51 11.24 -31.77
C THR A 94 -6.90 11.20 -31.14
N GLN A 95 -7.39 10.00 -30.82
CA GLN A 95 -8.67 9.82 -30.13
C GLN A 95 -8.47 9.75 -28.62
N ILE A 96 -9.47 10.19 -27.86
CA ILE A 96 -9.48 10.22 -26.40
C ILE A 96 -10.47 9.20 -25.84
N THR A 97 -10.17 8.62 -24.68
CA THR A 97 -11.04 7.62 -24.07
C THR A 97 -11.42 7.96 -22.62
N PHE A 98 -10.65 7.53 -21.62
CA PHE A 98 -10.91 7.79 -20.21
C PHE A 98 -9.78 8.61 -19.58
N GLY A 99 -10.14 9.59 -18.76
CA GLY A 99 -9.17 10.39 -18.01
C GLY A 99 -9.65 10.83 -16.64
N PRO A 100 -9.70 9.92 -15.65
CA PRO A 100 -10.13 10.25 -14.30
C PRO A 100 -9.01 10.94 -13.50
N ALA A 101 -9.42 11.66 -12.46
CA ALA A 101 -8.54 12.02 -11.35
C ALA A 101 -8.13 10.77 -10.54
N THR A 102 -6.97 10.84 -9.89
CA THR A 102 -6.45 9.85 -8.93
C THR A 102 -6.13 10.53 -7.60
N ASP A 103 -5.82 9.74 -6.57
CA ASP A 103 -5.50 10.22 -5.22
C ASP A 103 -4.30 11.19 -5.18
N ASP A 104 -3.40 11.10 -6.15
CA ASP A 104 -2.18 11.90 -6.26
C ASP A 104 -2.02 12.61 -7.62
N GLY A 105 -3.02 12.55 -8.50
CA GLY A 105 -2.87 13.04 -9.86
C GLY A 105 -4.05 12.76 -10.78
N PHE A 106 -3.73 12.41 -12.01
CA PHE A 106 -4.68 12.10 -13.07
C PHE A 106 -3.97 11.28 -14.17
N TYR A 107 -4.74 10.66 -15.04
CA TYR A 107 -4.22 10.16 -16.31
C TYR A 107 -5.21 10.41 -17.43
N TYR A 108 -4.78 10.23 -18.67
CA TYR A 108 -5.68 10.13 -19.81
C TYR A 108 -5.18 9.07 -20.80
N ASP A 109 -6.11 8.27 -21.32
CA ASP A 109 -5.86 7.24 -22.32
C ASP A 109 -6.11 7.76 -23.74
N PHE A 110 -5.10 7.57 -24.60
CA PHE A 110 -5.08 8.04 -25.99
C PHE A 110 -4.93 6.89 -26.96
N ALA A 111 -5.69 6.94 -28.06
CA ALA A 111 -5.41 6.15 -29.25
C ALA A 111 -4.71 7.06 -30.28
N PRO A 112 -3.38 6.92 -30.45
CA PRO A 112 -2.64 7.75 -31.38
C PRO A 112 -3.12 7.60 -32.83
N ALA A 113 -3.03 8.67 -33.61
CA ALA A 113 -3.35 8.64 -35.04
C ALA A 113 -2.50 7.56 -35.78
N PRO A 114 -3.07 6.89 -36.81
CA PRO A 114 -2.33 5.93 -37.61
C PRO A 114 -1.04 6.52 -38.18
N GLY A 115 0.09 5.83 -37.96
CA GLY A 115 1.41 6.23 -38.47
C GLY A 115 2.24 7.14 -37.57
N ARG A 116 1.69 7.66 -36.46
CA ARG A 116 2.46 8.42 -35.44
C ARG A 116 3.36 7.51 -34.59
N GLY A 117 2.83 6.33 -34.22
CA GLY A 117 3.39 5.51 -33.15
C GLY A 117 2.83 5.87 -31.77
N MET A 118 3.10 5.02 -30.77
CA MET A 118 2.67 5.23 -29.38
C MET A 118 3.35 6.46 -28.78
N PHE A 119 2.71 7.08 -27.79
CA PHE A 119 3.34 8.17 -27.03
C PHE A 119 4.51 7.62 -26.20
N THR A 120 5.52 8.45 -25.98
CA THR A 120 6.68 8.13 -25.13
C THR A 120 6.93 9.26 -24.14
N ASP A 121 7.81 9.02 -23.17
CA ASP A 121 8.20 10.04 -22.18
C ASP A 121 8.87 11.28 -22.84
N GLU A 122 9.37 11.15 -24.08
CA GLU A 122 9.95 12.25 -24.86
C GLU A 122 8.90 13.26 -25.36
N ASP A 123 7.63 12.85 -25.46
CA ASP A 123 6.52 13.73 -25.86
C ASP A 123 6.08 14.68 -24.73
N LEU A 124 6.30 14.28 -23.48
CA LEU A 124 5.75 14.95 -22.30
C LEU A 124 6.12 16.44 -22.21
N PRO A 125 7.38 16.87 -22.44
CA PRO A 125 7.73 18.29 -22.35
C PRO A 125 6.93 19.19 -23.30
N ALA A 126 6.66 18.73 -24.53
CA ALA A 126 5.89 19.48 -25.51
C ALA A 126 4.41 19.56 -25.11
N ILE A 127 3.84 18.45 -24.62
CA ILE A 127 2.47 18.40 -24.12
C ILE A 127 2.29 19.34 -22.92
N GLU A 128 3.23 19.34 -21.96
CA GLU A 128 3.16 20.25 -20.82
C GLU A 128 3.22 21.73 -21.23
N GLU A 129 4.01 22.10 -22.25
CA GLU A 129 4.04 23.47 -22.76
C GLU A 129 2.68 23.87 -23.34
N GLU A 130 2.02 22.98 -24.09
CA GLU A 130 0.69 23.26 -24.65
C GLU A 130 -0.39 23.30 -23.57
N MET A 131 -0.35 22.42 -22.57
CA MET A 131 -1.24 22.51 -21.40
C MET A 131 -1.12 23.88 -20.71
N ARG A 132 0.11 24.40 -20.55
CA ARG A 132 0.33 25.75 -19.98
C ARG A 132 -0.23 26.85 -20.87
N ARG A 133 -0.18 26.69 -22.20
CA ARG A 133 -0.82 27.63 -23.15
C ARG A 133 -2.34 27.64 -22.99
N ILE A 134 -2.97 26.47 -22.89
CA ILE A 134 -4.43 26.33 -22.70
C ILE A 134 -4.89 26.95 -21.37
N ILE A 135 -4.15 26.69 -20.28
CA ILE A 135 -4.44 27.29 -18.97
C ILE A 135 -4.30 28.81 -19.03
N SER A 136 -3.26 29.32 -19.71
CA SER A 136 -3.02 30.76 -19.84
C SER A 136 -4.05 31.48 -20.72
N ALA A 137 -4.76 30.75 -21.59
CA ALA A 137 -5.85 31.31 -22.39
C ALA A 137 -7.10 31.63 -21.57
N ASP A 138 -7.26 31.00 -20.39
CA ASP A 138 -8.37 31.21 -19.46
C ASP A 138 -9.76 31.07 -20.13
N GLU A 139 -9.90 30.04 -20.95
CA GLU A 139 -11.14 29.77 -21.67
C GLU A 139 -12.21 29.26 -20.71
N PRO A 140 -13.49 29.68 -20.85
CA PRO A 140 -14.57 29.20 -20.01
C PRO A 140 -14.85 27.72 -20.26
N LEU A 141 -15.12 26.97 -19.18
CA LEU A 141 -15.60 25.59 -19.27
C LEU A 141 -17.13 25.59 -19.21
N ILE A 142 -17.76 25.17 -20.30
CA ILE A 142 -19.20 25.30 -20.50
C ILE A 142 -19.83 23.91 -20.54
N ARG A 143 -20.72 23.65 -19.58
CA ARG A 143 -21.51 22.42 -19.51
C ARG A 143 -22.72 22.51 -20.43
N GLU A 144 -22.92 21.48 -21.24
CA GLU A 144 -24.08 21.33 -22.12
C GLU A 144 -24.74 19.96 -21.90
N VAL A 145 -26.07 19.91 -21.99
CA VAL A 145 -26.82 18.64 -21.90
C VAL A 145 -27.24 18.24 -23.30
N TRP A 146 -26.81 17.06 -23.72
CA TRP A 146 -27.02 16.56 -25.08
C TRP A 146 -27.81 15.26 -25.04
N SER A 147 -28.51 14.94 -26.14
CA SER A 147 -29.10 13.61 -26.27
C SER A 147 -28.01 12.58 -26.60
N ARG A 148 -28.24 11.33 -26.24
CA ARG A 148 -27.32 10.22 -26.55
C ARG A 148 -26.99 10.12 -28.04
N ALA A 149 -28.00 10.34 -28.88
CA ALA A 149 -27.84 10.33 -30.33
C ALA A 149 -26.95 11.47 -30.81
N ASP A 150 -27.17 12.69 -30.30
CA ASP A 150 -26.37 13.86 -30.69
C ASP A 150 -24.90 13.71 -30.28
N VAL A 151 -24.63 13.16 -29.09
CA VAL A 151 -23.26 12.90 -28.63
C VAL A 151 -22.56 11.86 -29.50
N ARG A 152 -23.24 10.74 -29.82
CA ARG A 152 -22.69 9.71 -30.71
C ARG A 152 -22.38 10.31 -32.09
N ASP A 153 -23.35 10.99 -32.70
CA ASP A 153 -23.22 11.54 -34.04
C ASP A 153 -22.12 12.61 -34.11
N PHE A 154 -21.94 13.39 -33.04
CA PHE A 154 -20.83 14.33 -32.91
C PHE A 154 -19.47 13.63 -32.91
N PHE A 155 -19.29 12.63 -32.03
CA PHE A 155 -18.02 11.92 -31.92
C PHE A 155 -17.69 11.08 -33.16
N GLU A 156 -18.68 10.46 -33.80
CA GLU A 156 -18.48 9.78 -35.09
C GLU A 156 -17.99 10.76 -36.16
N ARG A 157 -18.57 11.97 -36.22
CA ARG A 157 -18.17 13.01 -37.18
C ARG A 157 -16.77 13.56 -36.90
N THR A 158 -16.35 13.65 -35.65
CA THR A 158 -15.01 14.11 -35.26
C THR A 158 -13.96 13.01 -35.25
N GLY A 159 -14.35 11.75 -35.47
CA GLY A 159 -13.44 10.60 -35.51
C GLY A 159 -13.14 9.95 -34.16
N GLU A 160 -13.90 10.27 -33.11
CA GLU A 160 -13.78 9.77 -31.73
C GLU A 160 -14.61 8.50 -31.50
N SER A 161 -14.20 7.40 -32.14
CA SER A 161 -14.95 6.14 -32.10
C SER A 161 -15.16 5.58 -30.69
N PHE A 162 -14.17 5.74 -29.81
CA PHE A 162 -14.24 5.26 -28.42
C PHE A 162 -15.33 5.97 -27.61
N LYS A 163 -15.44 7.30 -27.74
CA LYS A 163 -16.46 8.09 -27.03
C LYS A 163 -17.86 7.84 -27.60
N ALA A 164 -17.96 7.67 -28.93
CA ALA A 164 -19.21 7.29 -29.59
C ALA A 164 -19.71 5.90 -29.15
N GLU A 165 -18.80 4.94 -28.94
CA GLU A 165 -19.13 3.63 -28.38
C GLU A 165 -19.55 3.75 -26.90
N TRP A 166 -18.75 4.46 -26.09
CA TRP A 166 -18.97 4.59 -24.65
C TRP A 166 -20.32 5.22 -24.29
N VAL A 167 -20.72 6.28 -24.99
CA VAL A 167 -21.99 6.96 -24.69
C VAL A 167 -23.21 6.04 -24.84
N MET A 168 -23.11 5.01 -25.68
CA MET A 168 -24.19 4.04 -25.88
C MET A 168 -24.37 3.08 -24.71
N GLU A 169 -23.36 2.91 -23.86
CA GLU A 169 -23.37 1.97 -22.73
C GLU A 169 -23.74 2.62 -21.40
N LEU A 170 -23.82 3.96 -21.35
CA LEU A 170 -24.22 4.66 -20.14
C LEU A 170 -25.65 4.26 -19.72
N PRO A 171 -25.99 4.25 -18.42
CA PRO A 171 -27.35 3.95 -17.97
C PRO A 171 -28.43 4.84 -18.63
N GLU A 172 -29.61 4.28 -18.89
CA GLU A 172 -30.75 5.06 -19.37
C GLU A 172 -31.35 5.92 -18.23
N GLY A 173 -31.86 7.11 -18.58
CA GLY A 173 -32.54 8.00 -17.64
C GLY A 173 -31.66 9.08 -16.99
N GLU A 174 -30.33 9.03 -17.16
CA GLU A 174 -29.41 10.08 -16.71
C GLU A 174 -29.11 11.10 -17.83
N PRO A 175 -29.01 12.41 -17.50
CA PRO A 175 -28.63 13.43 -18.47
C PRO A 175 -27.18 13.23 -18.92
N ILE A 176 -26.96 13.22 -20.24
CA ILE A 176 -25.62 13.11 -20.82
C ILE A 176 -25.06 14.52 -20.99
N THR A 177 -23.88 14.73 -20.42
CA THR A 177 -23.26 16.04 -20.35
C THR A 177 -21.98 16.09 -21.17
N MET A 178 -21.84 17.19 -21.90
CA MET A 178 -20.65 17.55 -22.66
C MET A 178 -20.04 18.79 -22.02
N TYR A 179 -18.72 18.86 -21.96
CA TYR A 179 -17.99 20.05 -21.53
C TYR A 179 -17.21 20.61 -22.69
N ARG A 180 -17.44 21.90 -22.96
CA ARG A 180 -16.76 22.66 -23.99
C ARG A 180 -15.72 23.60 -23.37
N SER A 181 -14.50 23.56 -23.87
CA SER A 181 -13.38 24.44 -23.48
C SER A 181 -13.31 25.61 -24.46
N GLY A 182 -13.88 26.75 -24.05
CA GLY A 182 -13.91 27.98 -24.85
C GLY A 182 -15.21 28.22 -25.61
N ASN A 183 -15.21 29.30 -26.41
CA ASN A 183 -16.40 29.77 -27.12
C ASN A 183 -16.47 29.31 -28.59
N GLY A 184 -17.68 29.02 -29.08
CA GLY A 184 -17.96 28.72 -30.48
C GLY A 184 -17.90 27.23 -30.85
N ASP A 185 -18.30 26.93 -32.09
CA ASP A 185 -18.55 25.54 -32.56
C ASP A 185 -17.27 24.74 -32.84
N VAL A 186 -16.10 25.39 -32.79
CA VAL A 186 -14.78 24.77 -33.00
C VAL A 186 -14.01 24.54 -31.70
N ALA A 187 -14.59 24.94 -30.56
CA ALA A 187 -14.02 24.72 -29.26
C ALA A 187 -13.92 23.21 -28.96
N TRP A 188 -12.88 22.84 -28.22
CA TRP A 188 -12.68 21.44 -27.82
C TRP A 188 -13.83 20.98 -26.92
N MET A 189 -14.29 19.75 -27.10
CA MET A 189 -15.41 19.18 -26.33
C MET A 189 -15.10 17.76 -25.89
N ASP A 190 -15.56 17.41 -24.69
CA ASP A 190 -15.46 16.06 -24.15
C ASP A 190 -16.73 15.63 -23.40
N LEU A 191 -16.98 14.32 -23.42
CA LEU A 191 -18.05 13.66 -22.69
C LEU A 191 -17.59 13.41 -21.27
N CYS A 192 -18.19 14.15 -20.34
CA CYS A 192 -17.86 14.07 -18.93
C CYS A 192 -19.07 14.45 -18.08
N ARG A 193 -19.21 13.83 -16.91
CA ARG A 193 -20.24 14.16 -15.92
C ARG A 193 -19.94 15.49 -15.21
N GLY A 194 -18.66 15.81 -15.02
CA GLY A 194 -18.17 16.89 -14.18
C GLY A 194 -18.38 16.64 -12.68
N PRO A 195 -18.34 17.68 -11.84
CA PRO A 195 -18.20 19.09 -12.23
C PRO A 195 -16.78 19.48 -12.67
N HIS A 196 -16.67 20.65 -13.30
CA HIS A 196 -15.43 21.31 -13.71
C HIS A 196 -15.31 22.71 -13.08
N LEU A 197 -14.12 23.30 -13.15
CA LEU A 197 -13.90 24.69 -12.74
C LEU A 197 -14.61 25.66 -13.72
N ALA A 198 -14.72 26.93 -13.32
CA ALA A 198 -15.37 27.93 -14.17
C ALA A 198 -14.61 28.25 -15.49
N SER A 199 -13.28 28.07 -15.50
CA SER A 199 -12.41 28.33 -16.65
C SER A 199 -11.07 27.60 -16.49
N THR A 200 -10.36 27.39 -17.60
CA THR A 200 -9.04 26.75 -17.60
C THR A 200 -8.01 27.54 -16.78
N GLY A 201 -8.14 28.87 -16.68
CA GLY A 201 -7.24 29.75 -15.94
C GLY A 201 -7.44 29.72 -14.42
N LYS A 202 -8.43 28.97 -13.92
CA LYS A 202 -8.53 28.65 -12.48
C LYS A 202 -7.46 27.64 -12.04
N LEU A 203 -6.83 26.93 -12.97
CA LEU A 203 -5.68 26.07 -12.70
C LEU A 203 -4.40 26.89 -12.57
N ASP A 204 -3.49 26.50 -11.66
CA ASP A 204 -2.13 27.07 -11.62
C ASP A 204 -1.24 26.33 -12.64
N PRO A 205 -0.74 26.99 -13.70
CA PRO A 205 0.08 26.36 -14.75
C PRO A 205 1.44 25.84 -14.23
N ARG A 206 1.78 26.11 -12.97
CA ARG A 206 3.00 25.62 -12.29
C ARG A 206 2.71 24.52 -11.27
N ALA A 207 1.46 24.10 -11.13
CA ALA A 207 1.03 23.13 -10.11
C ALA A 207 0.77 21.72 -10.66
N PHE A 208 1.29 21.41 -11.85
CA PHE A 208 1.23 20.07 -12.42
C PHE A 208 2.56 19.62 -13.02
N LYS A 209 2.71 18.31 -13.18
CA LYS A 209 3.81 17.66 -13.91
C LYS A 209 3.34 16.36 -14.53
N LEU A 210 3.65 16.12 -15.80
CA LEU A 210 3.49 14.81 -16.43
C LEU A 210 4.63 13.88 -16.01
N THR A 211 4.31 12.64 -15.67
CA THR A 211 5.24 11.74 -14.97
C THR A 211 5.77 10.61 -15.84
N ARG A 212 4.89 9.92 -16.58
CA ARG A 212 5.26 8.78 -17.44
C ARG A 212 4.18 8.46 -18.46
N VAL A 213 4.55 7.73 -19.50
CA VAL A 213 3.65 7.06 -20.43
C VAL A 213 3.66 5.55 -20.19
N SER A 214 2.48 4.90 -20.22
CA SER A 214 2.36 3.44 -20.19
C SER A 214 1.41 2.92 -21.25
N GLY A 215 1.48 1.62 -21.56
CA GLY A 215 0.43 0.95 -22.31
C GLY A 215 -0.83 0.74 -21.44
N ALA A 216 -2.00 0.88 -22.05
CA ALA A 216 -3.28 0.46 -21.50
C ALA A 216 -4.06 -0.29 -22.58
N TYR A 217 -5.13 -0.96 -22.20
CA TYR A 217 -6.05 -1.60 -23.15
C TYR A 217 -7.44 -1.04 -22.93
N TRP A 218 -8.20 -0.88 -24.02
CA TRP A 218 -9.59 -0.42 -23.92
C TRP A 218 -10.39 -1.36 -23.00
N ARG A 219 -11.02 -0.77 -21.97
CA ARG A 219 -11.74 -1.49 -20.88
C ARG A 219 -10.89 -2.44 -20.04
N GLY A 220 -9.57 -2.34 -20.12
CA GLY A 220 -8.64 -3.24 -19.44
C GLY A 220 -8.58 -4.66 -20.02
N ASP A 221 -9.22 -4.92 -21.17
CA ASP A 221 -9.20 -6.22 -21.83
C ASP A 221 -8.05 -6.29 -22.84
N GLN A 222 -7.12 -7.22 -22.65
CA GLN A 222 -5.93 -7.39 -23.50
C GLN A 222 -6.27 -7.76 -24.95
N ASN A 223 -7.49 -8.21 -25.23
CA ASN A 223 -7.97 -8.47 -26.59
C ASN A 223 -8.38 -7.21 -27.35
N ASN A 224 -8.55 -6.08 -26.65
CA ASN A 224 -8.97 -4.82 -27.23
C ASN A 224 -7.76 -3.98 -27.71
N PRO A 225 -7.99 -2.88 -28.47
CA PRO A 225 -6.92 -2.00 -28.92
C PRO A 225 -6.05 -1.49 -27.77
N MET A 226 -4.73 -1.48 -28.00
CA MET A 226 -3.75 -0.91 -27.09
C MET A 226 -3.75 0.61 -27.20
N LEU A 227 -3.80 1.27 -26.05
CA LEU A 227 -3.82 2.71 -25.86
C LEU A 227 -2.52 3.19 -25.20
N SER A 228 -2.19 4.46 -25.36
CA SER A 228 -1.15 5.15 -24.60
C SER A 228 -1.78 5.89 -23.43
N ARG A 229 -1.45 5.51 -22.21
CA ARG A 229 -1.84 6.20 -20.98
C ARG A 229 -0.78 7.20 -20.58
N ILE A 230 -1.12 8.48 -20.51
CA ILE A 230 -0.23 9.53 -20.00
C ILE A 230 -0.65 9.86 -18.58
N TYR A 231 0.28 9.73 -17.63
CA TYR A 231 0.07 10.08 -16.22
C TYR A 231 0.58 11.49 -15.90
N GLY A 232 -0.13 12.18 -15.01
CA GLY A 232 0.29 13.43 -14.42
C GLY A 232 -0.06 13.54 -12.94
N THR A 233 0.64 14.40 -12.23
CA THR A 233 0.28 14.84 -10.87
C THR A 233 -0.11 16.31 -10.91
N ALA A 234 -1.12 16.68 -10.12
CA ALA A 234 -1.63 18.04 -10.04
C ALA A 234 -2.08 18.41 -8.63
N TRP A 235 -1.87 19.68 -8.28
CA TRP A 235 -2.07 20.26 -6.96
C TRP A 235 -2.72 21.64 -7.06
N LEU A 236 -3.19 22.18 -5.93
CA LEU A 236 -3.84 23.50 -5.92
C LEU A 236 -2.85 24.64 -6.20
N ASN A 237 -1.55 24.42 -5.98
CA ASN A 237 -0.50 25.41 -6.18
C ASN A 237 0.89 24.76 -6.32
N LYS A 238 1.85 25.54 -6.83
CA LYS A 238 3.25 25.12 -6.98
C LYS A 238 3.90 24.58 -5.69
N LYS A 239 3.58 25.15 -4.52
CA LYS A 239 4.20 24.72 -3.25
C LYS A 239 3.83 23.27 -2.92
N GLN A 240 2.56 22.91 -3.05
CA GLN A 240 2.08 21.54 -2.86
C GLN A 240 2.71 20.57 -3.87
N LEU A 241 2.86 20.98 -5.13
CA LEU A 241 3.57 20.18 -6.14
C LEU A 241 5.03 19.94 -5.73
N ASP A 242 5.77 21.00 -5.38
CA ASP A 242 7.17 20.89 -4.96
C ASP A 242 7.31 19.94 -3.76
N GLU A 243 6.41 20.05 -2.76
CA GLU A 243 6.36 19.14 -1.61
C GLU A 243 6.10 17.68 -2.01
N HIS A 244 5.21 17.44 -2.97
CA HIS A 244 4.96 16.10 -3.51
C HIS A 244 6.18 15.54 -4.27
N LEU A 245 6.82 16.35 -5.11
CA LEU A 245 7.99 15.92 -5.88
C LEU A 245 9.18 15.59 -4.96
N VAL A 246 9.40 16.38 -3.90
CA VAL A 246 10.41 16.07 -2.87
C VAL A 246 10.08 14.75 -2.18
N ARG A 247 8.80 14.50 -1.82
CA ARG A 247 8.38 13.22 -1.24
C ARG A 247 8.66 12.05 -2.18
N LEU A 248 8.38 12.18 -3.49
CA LEU A 248 8.69 11.15 -4.48
C LEU A 248 10.19 10.91 -4.64
N GLU A 249 11.01 11.95 -4.59
CA GLU A 249 12.47 11.80 -4.66
C GLU A 249 13.02 11.07 -3.43
N GLU A 250 12.56 11.45 -2.23
CA GLU A 250 12.91 10.77 -0.99
C GLU A 250 12.39 9.33 -0.97
N ALA A 251 11.23 9.07 -1.57
CA ALA A 251 10.68 7.73 -1.75
C ALA A 251 11.57 6.85 -2.63
N ALA A 252 12.00 7.36 -3.78
CA ALA A 252 12.89 6.66 -4.68
C ALA A 252 14.25 6.36 -4.03
N LYS A 253 14.73 7.25 -3.15
CA LYS A 253 15.95 7.01 -2.37
C LYS A 253 15.77 5.88 -1.35
N ARG A 254 14.55 5.66 -0.86
CA ARG A 254 14.24 4.67 0.17
C ARG A 254 13.79 3.33 -0.39
N ASP A 255 13.55 3.22 -1.70
CA ASP A 255 13.07 2.01 -2.35
C ASP A 255 13.88 0.75 -1.95
N HIS A 256 13.19 -0.22 -1.37
CA HIS A 256 13.80 -1.43 -0.86
C HIS A 256 14.49 -2.27 -1.95
N ARG A 257 14.08 -2.16 -3.22
CA ARG A 257 14.71 -2.89 -4.34
C ARG A 257 16.08 -2.32 -4.63
N ARG A 258 16.19 -0.99 -4.64
CA ARG A 258 17.45 -0.27 -4.85
C ARG A 258 18.40 -0.51 -3.69
N ILE A 259 17.93 -0.31 -2.46
CA ILE A 259 18.74 -0.52 -1.25
C ILE A 259 19.10 -1.99 -1.08
N GLY A 260 18.15 -2.90 -1.33
CA GLY A 260 18.38 -4.34 -1.28
C GLY A 260 19.49 -4.80 -2.22
N GLN A 261 19.57 -4.21 -3.42
CA GLN A 261 20.67 -4.43 -4.35
C GLN A 261 21.98 -3.79 -3.87
N GLU A 262 21.96 -2.52 -3.44
CA GLU A 262 23.14 -1.80 -2.93
C GLU A 262 23.78 -2.50 -1.72
N MET A 263 22.97 -3.15 -0.88
CA MET A 263 23.38 -3.85 0.33
C MET A 263 23.57 -5.36 0.14
N ASP A 264 23.33 -5.90 -1.06
CA ASP A 264 23.42 -7.34 -1.36
C ASP A 264 22.51 -8.20 -0.45
N LEU A 265 21.25 -7.80 -0.28
CA LEU A 265 20.29 -8.46 0.62
C LEU A 265 19.53 -9.60 -0.08
N PHE A 266 19.09 -9.37 -1.31
CA PHE A 266 18.28 -10.32 -2.07
C PHE A 266 18.30 -9.98 -3.57
N HIS A 267 17.80 -10.91 -4.38
CA HIS A 267 17.38 -10.63 -5.75
C HIS A 267 16.11 -11.42 -6.12
N LEU A 268 15.57 -11.08 -7.29
CA LEU A 268 14.47 -11.76 -7.96
C LEU A 268 14.95 -12.15 -9.37
N GLN A 269 14.52 -13.31 -9.87
CA GLN A 269 14.85 -13.78 -11.22
C GLN A 269 13.70 -14.58 -11.85
N ALA A 270 13.78 -14.76 -13.17
CA ALA A 270 12.67 -15.28 -13.98
C ALA A 270 12.34 -16.75 -13.71
N GLU A 271 13.28 -17.52 -13.20
CA GLU A 271 13.08 -18.94 -12.85
C GLU A 271 12.12 -19.12 -11.67
N ALA A 272 11.96 -18.09 -10.82
CA ALA A 272 11.03 -18.11 -9.69
C ALA A 272 10.35 -16.74 -9.52
N HIS A 273 9.56 -16.34 -10.52
CA HIS A 273 8.82 -15.07 -10.49
C HIS A 273 7.99 -14.93 -9.22
N GLY A 274 8.23 -13.86 -8.46
CA GLY A 274 7.53 -13.61 -7.21
C GLY A 274 8.02 -14.44 -6.03
N SER A 275 9.17 -15.12 -6.13
CA SER A 275 9.85 -15.78 -5.01
C SER A 275 11.23 -15.15 -4.82
N VAL A 276 11.57 -14.85 -3.56
CA VAL A 276 12.78 -14.07 -3.21
C VAL A 276 13.98 -14.99 -3.03
N PHE A 277 15.10 -14.66 -3.69
CA PHE A 277 16.40 -15.27 -3.40
C PHE A 277 17.13 -14.43 -2.34
N TRP A 278 17.06 -14.86 -1.10
CA TRP A 278 17.72 -14.21 0.02
C TRP A 278 19.22 -14.49 0.03
N HIS A 279 20.03 -13.43 0.03
CA HIS A 279 21.49 -13.53 0.14
C HIS A 279 21.91 -13.67 1.60
N PRO A 280 23.18 -14.01 1.92
CA PRO A 280 23.63 -14.17 3.30
C PRO A 280 23.30 -12.97 4.20
N LYS A 281 23.46 -11.73 3.70
CA LYS A 281 23.15 -10.50 4.45
C LYS A 281 21.64 -10.34 4.68
N GLY A 282 20.82 -10.47 3.65
CA GLY A 282 19.36 -10.40 3.82
C GLY A 282 18.81 -11.51 4.71
N PHE A 283 19.36 -12.71 4.61
CA PHE A 283 18.93 -13.84 5.44
C PHE A 283 19.40 -13.73 6.91
N ILE A 284 20.47 -12.98 7.21
CA ILE A 284 20.78 -12.61 8.59
C ILE A 284 19.67 -11.73 9.16
N LEU A 285 19.24 -10.70 8.42
CA LEU A 285 18.15 -9.82 8.84
C LEU A 285 16.88 -10.63 9.13
N TRP A 286 16.51 -11.53 8.21
CA TRP A 286 15.42 -12.49 8.39
C TRP A 286 15.56 -13.28 9.70
N ARG A 287 16.69 -13.96 9.90
CA ARG A 287 16.90 -14.81 11.09
C ARG A 287 16.88 -14.03 12.39
N GLN A 288 17.37 -12.78 12.41
CA GLN A 288 17.31 -11.95 13.60
C GLN A 288 15.86 -11.59 13.95
N LEU A 289 15.04 -11.22 12.96
CA LEU A 289 13.61 -10.95 13.14
C LEU A 289 12.85 -12.20 13.57
N GLU A 290 13.12 -13.34 12.94
CA GLU A 290 12.43 -14.61 13.25
C GLU A 290 12.75 -15.06 14.68
N ALA A 291 14.03 -15.01 15.07
CA ALA A 291 14.44 -15.37 16.43
C ALA A 291 13.85 -14.43 17.48
N TYR A 292 13.76 -13.13 17.17
CA TYR A 292 13.09 -12.15 18.01
C TYR A 292 11.60 -12.49 18.16
N MET A 293 10.89 -12.67 17.05
CA MET A 293 9.47 -13.00 17.08
C MET A 293 9.22 -14.29 17.85
N ARG A 294 10.00 -15.35 17.64
CA ARG A 294 9.87 -16.62 18.38
C ARG A 294 9.92 -16.38 19.89
N ARG A 295 10.90 -15.63 20.41
CA ARG A 295 10.98 -15.31 21.85
C ARG A 295 9.79 -14.48 22.35
N ARG A 296 9.33 -13.51 21.56
CA ARG A 296 8.13 -12.72 21.88
C ARG A 296 6.87 -13.59 21.95
N LEU A 297 6.75 -14.57 21.05
CA LEU A 297 5.62 -15.51 21.02
C LEU A 297 5.69 -16.53 22.15
N ASP A 298 6.87 -17.07 22.44
CA ASP A 298 7.11 -17.98 23.58
C ASP A 298 6.71 -17.30 24.90
N ALA A 299 7.15 -16.05 25.11
CA ALA A 299 6.82 -15.26 26.30
C ALA A 299 5.32 -14.94 26.40
N ALA A 300 4.60 -14.89 25.28
CA ALA A 300 3.16 -14.69 25.21
C ALA A 300 2.36 -16.00 25.26
N GLY A 301 3.01 -17.15 25.43
CA GLY A 301 2.35 -18.45 25.58
C GLY A 301 1.74 -18.97 24.28
N TYR A 302 2.44 -18.78 23.14
CA TYR A 302 2.14 -19.47 21.89
C TYR A 302 2.97 -20.74 21.76
N ASP A 303 2.35 -21.79 21.24
CA ASP A 303 3.01 -23.04 20.87
C ASP A 303 3.32 -23.02 19.37
N GLU A 304 4.61 -23.03 19.02
CA GLU A 304 5.04 -23.07 17.61
C GLU A 304 4.84 -24.48 17.03
N VAL A 305 4.13 -24.56 15.90
CA VAL A 305 3.87 -25.78 15.14
C VAL A 305 4.39 -25.67 13.71
N LYS A 306 4.46 -26.80 12.99
CA LYS A 306 4.80 -26.82 11.57
C LYS A 306 3.84 -27.70 10.79
N THR A 307 3.28 -27.18 9.71
CA THR A 307 2.32 -27.91 8.88
C THR A 307 2.83 -28.14 7.45
N PRO A 308 2.35 -29.19 6.75
CA PRO A 308 2.70 -29.45 5.35
C PRO A 308 2.38 -28.26 4.44
N GLN A 309 3.18 -28.08 3.38
CA GLN A 309 2.95 -27.03 2.38
C GLN A 309 2.01 -27.47 1.26
N LEU A 310 2.01 -28.76 0.92
CA LEU A 310 1.17 -29.35 -0.11
C LEU A 310 0.07 -30.16 0.56
N MET A 311 -1.19 -29.87 0.24
CA MET A 311 -2.35 -30.50 0.85
C MET A 311 -3.39 -30.86 -0.20
N ASP A 312 -4.12 -31.94 0.07
CA ASP A 312 -5.23 -32.43 -0.75
C ASP A 312 -6.32 -31.35 -0.98
N ALA A 313 -6.80 -31.23 -2.23
CA ALA A 313 -7.87 -30.32 -2.63
C ALA A 313 -9.11 -30.41 -1.72
N ARG A 314 -9.44 -31.61 -1.23
CA ARG A 314 -10.60 -31.87 -0.36
C ARG A 314 -10.56 -31.06 0.93
N GLN A 315 -9.37 -30.76 1.48
CA GLN A 315 -9.27 -29.91 2.66
C GLN A 315 -9.67 -28.47 2.35
N TRP A 316 -9.27 -27.95 1.19
CA TRP A 316 -9.61 -26.62 0.71
C TRP A 316 -11.10 -26.50 0.34
N GLU A 317 -11.70 -27.56 -0.20
CA GLU A 317 -13.14 -27.65 -0.45
C GLU A 317 -13.95 -27.61 0.84
N LYS A 318 -13.59 -28.45 1.83
CA LYS A 318 -14.25 -28.48 3.14
C LYS A 318 -14.17 -27.13 3.83
N SER A 319 -12.98 -26.52 3.87
CA SER A 319 -12.79 -25.18 4.43
C SER A 319 -13.53 -24.07 3.68
N GLY A 320 -13.97 -24.31 2.44
CA GLY A 320 -14.65 -23.32 1.58
C GLY A 320 -13.70 -22.47 0.72
N HIS A 321 -12.40 -22.53 0.97
CA HIS A 321 -11.39 -21.77 0.24
C HIS A 321 -11.30 -22.16 -1.24
N TRP A 322 -11.56 -23.42 -1.60
CA TRP A 322 -11.53 -23.85 -2.99
C TRP A 322 -12.54 -23.09 -3.88
N GLY A 323 -13.73 -22.79 -3.35
CA GLY A 323 -14.77 -22.08 -4.12
C GLY A 323 -14.49 -20.58 -4.32
N LYS A 324 -13.73 -19.97 -3.40
CA LYS A 324 -13.53 -18.51 -3.34
C LYS A 324 -12.11 -18.05 -3.65
N TYR A 325 -11.13 -18.94 -3.52
CA TYR A 325 -9.70 -18.59 -3.53
C TYR A 325 -8.86 -19.41 -4.52
N ARG A 326 -9.44 -20.44 -5.17
CA ARG A 326 -8.73 -21.35 -6.07
C ARG A 326 -8.00 -20.65 -7.23
N GLU A 327 -8.54 -19.56 -7.75
CA GLU A 327 -7.88 -18.76 -8.80
C GLU A 327 -6.49 -18.24 -8.36
N ASN A 328 -6.32 -18.04 -7.04
CA ASN A 328 -5.09 -17.57 -6.40
C ASN A 328 -4.28 -18.71 -5.77
N MET A 329 -4.55 -19.98 -6.10
CA MET A 329 -3.82 -21.14 -5.58
C MET A 329 -2.97 -21.79 -6.66
N PHE A 330 -1.79 -22.28 -6.27
CA PHE A 330 -1.02 -23.20 -7.11
C PHE A 330 -1.55 -24.62 -6.90
N VAL A 331 -2.09 -25.20 -7.97
CA VAL A 331 -2.68 -26.54 -7.98
C VAL A 331 -1.76 -27.47 -8.77
N VAL A 332 -1.51 -28.65 -8.22
CA VAL A 332 -0.71 -29.70 -8.86
C VAL A 332 -1.49 -31.01 -8.85
N PRO A 333 -1.36 -31.84 -9.90
CA PRO A 333 -1.95 -33.17 -9.90
C PRO A 333 -1.25 -34.10 -8.91
N ASP A 334 -2.00 -35.00 -8.29
CA ASP A 334 -1.48 -36.11 -7.48
C ASP A 334 -1.18 -37.32 -8.37
N GLU A 335 -0.18 -37.15 -9.24
CA GLU A 335 0.33 -38.24 -10.08
C GLU A 335 1.83 -38.09 -10.32
N ILE A 336 2.47 -39.21 -10.65
CA ILE A 336 3.88 -39.23 -11.06
C ILE A 336 3.94 -38.82 -12.54
N PRO A 337 4.70 -37.77 -12.90
CA PRO A 337 4.87 -37.41 -14.30
C PRO A 337 5.51 -38.53 -15.13
N SER A 338 5.04 -38.72 -16.35
CA SER A 338 5.62 -39.68 -17.30
C SER A 338 7.06 -39.31 -17.64
N THR A 339 7.94 -40.31 -17.74
CA THR A 339 9.31 -40.19 -18.26
C THR A 339 9.46 -40.78 -19.67
N ASP A 340 8.35 -41.22 -20.28
CA ASP A 340 8.32 -41.68 -21.67
C ASP A 340 8.16 -40.47 -22.59
N ASP A 341 9.10 -40.27 -23.51
CA ASP A 341 9.13 -39.14 -24.45
C ASP A 341 7.90 -39.11 -25.37
N ASP A 342 7.27 -40.27 -25.61
CA ASP A 342 6.11 -40.41 -26.49
C ASP A 342 4.76 -40.28 -25.75
N ALA A 343 4.77 -40.16 -24.42
CA ALA A 343 3.58 -40.02 -23.59
C ALA A 343 3.42 -38.60 -23.01
N PRO A 344 2.18 -38.11 -22.78
CA PRO A 344 1.97 -36.87 -22.06
C PRO A 344 2.63 -36.90 -20.67
N VAL A 345 3.24 -35.77 -20.28
CA VAL A 345 3.88 -35.63 -18.95
C VAL A 345 2.90 -35.92 -17.82
N LEU A 346 1.63 -35.57 -17.98
CA LEU A 346 0.56 -35.81 -17.01
C LEU A 346 -0.61 -36.51 -17.71
N SER A 347 -1.28 -37.44 -17.04
CA SER A 347 -2.43 -38.14 -17.62
C SER A 347 -3.67 -37.25 -17.71
N GLY A 348 -3.76 -36.24 -16.83
CA GLY A 348 -4.93 -35.37 -16.71
C GLY A 348 -6.12 -36.00 -15.98
N ALA A 349 -5.95 -37.19 -15.37
CA ALA A 349 -7.01 -37.95 -14.70
C ALA A 349 -6.69 -38.27 -13.23
N SER A 350 -6.00 -37.36 -12.55
CA SER A 350 -5.56 -37.51 -11.15
C SER A 350 -6.34 -36.59 -10.20
N ASP A 351 -6.34 -36.96 -8.92
CA ASP A 351 -6.81 -36.06 -7.87
C ASP A 351 -5.89 -34.83 -7.79
N LEU A 352 -6.40 -33.74 -7.23
CA LEU A 352 -5.66 -32.48 -7.15
C LEU A 352 -5.13 -32.24 -5.74
N MET A 353 -3.90 -31.73 -5.67
CA MET A 353 -3.33 -31.12 -4.48
C MET A 353 -3.13 -29.62 -4.72
N ALA A 354 -2.99 -28.86 -3.65
CA ALA A 354 -2.65 -27.45 -3.75
C ALA A 354 -1.61 -27.05 -2.71
N LEU A 355 -0.69 -26.18 -3.12
CA LEU A 355 0.18 -25.48 -2.18
C LEU A 355 -0.68 -24.57 -1.32
N LYS A 356 -0.44 -24.59 0.00
CA LYS A 356 -1.24 -23.83 0.96
C LYS A 356 -1.16 -22.32 0.69
N PRO A 357 -2.29 -21.63 0.48
CA PRO A 357 -2.31 -20.16 0.41
C PRO A 357 -2.37 -19.50 1.79
N MET A 358 -2.57 -20.30 2.84
CA MET A 358 -2.70 -19.90 4.25
C MET A 358 -2.56 -21.13 5.16
N ASN A 359 -2.27 -20.92 6.45
CA ASN A 359 -2.03 -22.03 7.40
C ASN A 359 -3.30 -22.53 8.11
N CYS A 360 -4.37 -21.72 8.14
CA CYS A 360 -5.54 -21.96 8.98
C CYS A 360 -6.16 -23.37 8.88
N PRO A 361 -6.36 -23.98 7.70
CA PRO A 361 -7.02 -25.28 7.65
C PRO A 361 -6.15 -26.40 8.19
N ALA A 362 -4.83 -26.23 8.19
CA ALA A 362 -3.88 -27.20 8.74
C ALA A 362 -3.79 -27.09 10.27
N HIS A 363 -3.87 -25.88 10.83
CA HIS A 363 -3.90 -25.67 12.29
C HIS A 363 -5.17 -26.26 12.90
N VAL A 364 -6.31 -26.17 12.21
CA VAL A 364 -7.54 -26.86 12.63
C VAL A 364 -7.36 -28.39 12.63
N LEU A 365 -6.61 -28.95 11.68
CA LEU A 365 -6.33 -30.40 11.69
C LEU A 365 -5.47 -30.82 12.90
N ILE A 366 -4.56 -29.96 13.36
CA ILE A 366 -3.79 -30.16 14.60
C ILE A 366 -4.72 -30.06 15.81
N PHE A 367 -5.55 -29.01 15.91
CA PHE A 367 -6.51 -28.84 17.00
C PHE A 367 -7.42 -30.07 17.18
N LYS A 368 -7.83 -30.68 16.06
CA LYS A 368 -8.67 -31.89 16.06
C LYS A 368 -7.95 -33.17 16.49
N GLN A 369 -6.63 -33.15 16.64
CA GLN A 369 -5.90 -34.30 17.18
C GLN A 369 -6.09 -34.38 18.69
N GLY A 370 -7.00 -35.26 19.11
CA GLY A 370 -7.31 -35.50 20.52
C GLY A 370 -8.67 -34.93 20.93
N ILE A 371 -8.88 -34.84 22.24
CA ILE A 371 -10.09 -34.27 22.85
C ILE A 371 -9.65 -33.05 23.65
N THR A 372 -10.08 -31.87 23.25
CA THR A 372 -9.81 -30.62 23.96
C THR A 372 -10.87 -30.36 25.02
N SER A 373 -10.46 -30.07 26.26
CA SER A 373 -11.33 -29.59 27.34
C SER A 373 -11.41 -28.07 27.33
N TYR A 374 -12.54 -27.51 27.78
CA TYR A 374 -12.71 -26.08 28.00
C TYR A 374 -11.59 -25.46 28.87
N ARG A 375 -10.97 -26.26 29.76
CA ARG A 375 -9.89 -25.85 30.66
C ARG A 375 -8.56 -25.61 29.96
N GLU A 376 -8.37 -26.20 28.78
CA GLU A 376 -7.17 -26.04 27.98
C GLU A 376 -7.23 -24.79 27.10
N LEU A 377 -8.42 -24.21 26.91
CA LEU A 377 -8.60 -22.95 26.18
C LEU A 377 -8.22 -21.75 27.07
N PRO A 378 -7.49 -20.75 26.54
CA PRO A 378 -7.15 -20.56 25.13
C PRO A 378 -5.92 -21.38 24.66
N ILE A 379 -6.02 -22.00 23.48
CA ILE A 379 -4.88 -22.65 22.80
C ILE A 379 -4.37 -21.73 21.71
N ARG A 380 -3.07 -21.41 21.72
CA ARG A 380 -2.46 -20.46 20.79
C ARG A 380 -1.42 -21.17 19.92
N MET A 381 -1.76 -21.51 18.68
CA MET A 381 -0.84 -22.17 17.75
C MET A 381 -0.20 -21.15 16.81
N ALA A 382 1.12 -21.00 16.85
CA ALA A 382 1.87 -20.14 15.94
C ALA A 382 2.64 -20.97 14.90
N GLU A 383 2.85 -20.44 13.70
CA GLU A 383 3.70 -21.04 12.68
C GLU A 383 4.34 -19.95 11.83
N PHE A 384 5.67 -20.00 11.66
CA PHE A 384 6.35 -19.30 10.57
C PHE A 384 6.07 -20.03 9.25
N GLY A 385 4.85 -19.83 8.74
CA GLY A 385 4.24 -20.65 7.71
C GLY A 385 4.55 -20.14 6.31
N CYS A 386 5.31 -20.92 5.54
CA CYS A 386 5.57 -20.64 4.13
C CYS A 386 4.34 -21.02 3.30
N CYS A 387 3.74 -20.02 2.68
CA CYS A 387 2.53 -20.10 1.88
C CYS A 387 2.78 -19.60 0.45
N HIS A 388 1.89 -19.99 -0.46
CA HIS A 388 1.95 -19.59 -1.86
C HIS A 388 0.61 -19.06 -2.38
N ARG A 389 0.64 -17.92 -3.05
CA ARG A 389 -0.51 -17.33 -3.76
C ARG A 389 -0.15 -17.10 -5.22
N ASN A 390 -1.00 -17.51 -6.13
CA ASN A 390 -0.82 -17.34 -7.57
C ASN A 390 -1.16 -15.91 -8.01
N GLU A 391 -0.45 -14.93 -7.45
CA GLU A 391 -0.61 -13.52 -7.78
C GLU A 391 -0.33 -13.26 -9.27
N PRO A 392 -1.09 -12.37 -9.93
CA PRO A 392 -0.83 -12.02 -11.32
C PRO A 392 0.52 -11.32 -11.46
N HIS A 393 1.23 -11.56 -12.57
CA HIS A 393 2.59 -11.06 -12.78
C HIS A 393 2.69 -9.53 -12.64
N GLY A 394 1.69 -8.79 -13.12
CA GLY A 394 1.66 -7.32 -13.03
C GLY A 394 1.46 -6.76 -11.62
N ALA A 395 1.05 -7.58 -10.66
CA ALA A 395 0.87 -7.16 -9.26
C ALA A 395 2.11 -7.38 -8.39
N LEU A 396 3.12 -8.09 -8.89
CA LEU A 396 4.35 -8.36 -8.13
C LEU A 396 5.15 -7.06 -7.93
N HIS A 397 5.66 -6.84 -6.72
CA HIS A 397 6.41 -5.64 -6.40
C HIS A 397 7.52 -5.92 -5.38
N GLY A 398 8.75 -6.08 -5.89
CA GLY A 398 9.93 -6.34 -5.07
C GLY A 398 9.68 -7.49 -4.08
N ILE A 399 9.89 -7.22 -2.79
CA ILE A 399 9.56 -8.18 -1.71
C ILE A 399 8.28 -7.81 -0.95
N MET A 400 7.60 -6.73 -1.35
CA MET A 400 6.35 -6.26 -0.72
C MET A 400 5.13 -7.05 -1.17
N ARG A 401 5.12 -7.53 -2.43
CA ARG A 401 4.07 -8.37 -3.00
C ARG A 401 4.67 -9.49 -3.83
N VAL A 402 4.57 -10.70 -3.29
CA VAL A 402 5.27 -11.92 -3.72
C VAL A 402 4.29 -13.08 -3.82
N ARG A 403 4.66 -14.12 -4.58
CA ARG A 403 3.90 -15.37 -4.69
C ARG A 403 4.21 -16.34 -3.57
N GLN A 404 5.47 -16.42 -3.14
CA GLN A 404 5.90 -17.19 -1.99
C GLN A 404 6.18 -16.24 -0.82
N PHE A 405 5.59 -16.50 0.33
CA PHE A 405 5.76 -15.67 1.51
C PHE A 405 5.72 -16.49 2.80
N THR A 406 6.36 -15.99 3.85
CA THR A 406 6.28 -16.57 5.20
C THR A 406 5.66 -15.57 6.15
N GLN A 407 4.66 -16.00 6.91
CA GLN A 407 3.98 -15.16 7.91
C GLN A 407 4.34 -15.57 9.33
N ASP A 408 4.32 -14.62 10.27
CA ASP A 408 4.28 -14.90 11.72
C ASP A 408 2.85 -15.26 12.16
N ASP A 409 2.26 -16.20 11.41
CA ASP A 409 0.86 -16.57 11.50
C ASP A 409 0.57 -17.29 12.81
N ALA A 410 -0.61 -17.06 13.38
CA ALA A 410 -1.10 -17.85 14.49
C ALA A 410 -2.62 -17.95 14.50
N HIS A 411 -3.10 -19.08 15.02
CA HIS A 411 -4.50 -19.37 15.22
C HIS A 411 -4.75 -19.65 16.70
N ILE A 412 -5.62 -18.85 17.31
CA ILE A 412 -5.96 -18.93 18.72
C ILE A 412 -7.37 -19.51 18.82
N PHE A 413 -7.51 -20.65 19.47
CA PHE A 413 -8.80 -21.28 19.74
C PHE A 413 -9.26 -20.86 21.12
N VAL A 414 -10.41 -20.19 21.18
CA VAL A 414 -10.95 -19.57 22.40
C VAL A 414 -12.41 -19.95 22.60
N ARG A 415 -12.88 -19.84 23.84
CA ARG A 415 -14.32 -19.73 24.10
C ARG A 415 -14.79 -18.31 23.86
N GLU A 416 -16.09 -18.14 23.61
CA GLU A 416 -16.69 -16.82 23.39
C GLU A 416 -16.42 -15.85 24.55
N ASP A 417 -16.43 -16.34 25.81
CA ASP A 417 -16.16 -15.53 27.00
C ASP A 417 -14.70 -15.05 27.12
N GLN A 418 -13.77 -15.65 26.39
CA GLN A 418 -12.33 -15.34 26.44
C GLN A 418 -11.89 -14.38 25.32
N LEU A 419 -12.76 -14.12 24.34
CA LEU A 419 -12.41 -13.43 23.10
C LEU A 419 -11.82 -12.03 23.34
N ILE A 420 -12.50 -11.22 24.17
CA ILE A 420 -12.10 -9.83 24.41
C ILE A 420 -10.71 -9.76 25.06
N ASP A 421 -10.45 -10.60 26.05
CA ASP A 421 -9.17 -10.64 26.76
C ASP A 421 -8.03 -11.10 25.84
N GLU A 422 -8.28 -12.07 24.95
CA GLU A 422 -7.28 -12.55 23.99
C GLU A 422 -6.97 -11.50 22.90
N VAL A 423 -7.97 -10.79 22.38
CA VAL A 423 -7.75 -9.70 21.43
C VAL A 423 -6.98 -8.55 22.08
N LYS A 424 -7.27 -8.23 23.35
CA LYS A 424 -6.53 -7.24 24.12
C LYS A 424 -5.06 -7.65 24.30
N ALA A 425 -4.80 -8.89 24.74
CA ALA A 425 -3.46 -9.41 24.90
C ALA A 425 -2.65 -9.37 23.59
N PHE A 426 -3.30 -9.68 22.47
CA PHE A 426 -2.71 -9.53 21.14
C PHE A 426 -2.36 -8.07 20.81
N CYS A 427 -3.28 -7.12 21.07
CA CYS A 427 -3.03 -5.70 20.80
C CYS A 427 -1.83 -5.17 21.59
N ASP A 428 -1.68 -5.57 22.86
CA ASP A 428 -0.56 -5.16 23.71
C ASP A 428 0.77 -5.80 23.25
N LEU A 429 0.73 -7.06 22.82
CA LEU A 429 1.89 -7.73 22.22
C LEU A 429 2.31 -7.06 20.90
N LEU A 430 1.36 -6.73 20.03
CA LEU A 430 1.61 -6.06 18.77
C LEU A 430 2.21 -4.66 18.98
N ASP A 431 1.61 -3.84 19.85
CA ASP A 431 2.07 -2.48 20.16
C ASP A 431 3.54 -2.48 20.64
N SER A 432 3.86 -3.39 21.56
CA SER A 432 5.23 -3.52 22.07
C SER A 432 6.21 -4.09 21.03
N VAL A 433 5.77 -4.96 20.11
CA VAL A 433 6.61 -5.40 18.99
C VAL A 433 6.90 -4.26 18.01
N TYR A 434 5.90 -3.44 17.69
CA TYR A 434 6.05 -2.31 16.77
C TYR A 434 7.00 -1.25 17.32
N LYS A 435 6.87 -0.91 18.62
CA LYS A 435 7.79 0.01 19.31
C LYS A 435 9.24 -0.48 19.30
N ASP A 436 9.47 -1.76 19.61
CA ASP A 436 10.82 -2.36 19.56
C ASP A 436 11.46 -2.30 18.16
N LEU A 437 10.62 -2.31 17.12
CA LEU A 437 11.03 -2.25 15.71
C LEU A 437 11.08 -0.81 15.15
N GLY A 438 10.82 0.21 15.99
CA GLY A 438 10.91 1.62 15.62
C GLY A 438 9.64 2.24 15.02
N PHE A 439 8.50 1.58 15.16
CA PHE A 439 7.20 2.10 14.74
C PHE A 439 6.40 2.61 15.95
N ASP A 440 6.60 3.87 16.30
CA ASP A 440 5.92 4.51 17.44
C ASP A 440 4.44 4.83 17.18
N GLN A 441 4.02 4.87 15.92
CA GLN A 441 2.67 5.22 15.51
C GLN A 441 2.14 4.25 14.45
N TYR A 442 0.87 3.88 14.58
CA TYR A 442 0.12 3.05 13.65
C TYR A 442 -1.36 3.37 13.75
N ALA A 443 -2.12 3.10 12.69
CA ALA A 443 -3.57 3.23 12.69
C ALA A 443 -4.25 1.87 12.88
N ILE A 444 -5.36 1.83 13.60
CA ILE A 444 -6.19 0.63 13.79
C ILE A 444 -7.47 0.79 12.99
N LYS A 445 -7.75 -0.14 12.08
CA LYS A 445 -8.98 -0.11 11.29
C LYS A 445 -9.79 -1.38 11.49
N LEU A 446 -11.11 -1.27 11.59
CA LEU A 446 -12.03 -2.40 11.67
C LEU A 446 -12.71 -2.60 10.31
N ALA A 447 -12.33 -3.66 9.61
CA ALA A 447 -12.94 -4.03 8.35
C ALA A 447 -14.23 -4.85 8.59
N LEU A 448 -15.36 -4.30 8.11
CA LEU A 448 -16.70 -4.83 8.34
C LEU A 448 -17.17 -5.74 7.19
N ARG A 449 -18.33 -6.36 7.37
CA ARG A 449 -18.89 -7.36 6.44
C ARG A 449 -18.87 -6.95 4.96
N PRO A 450 -18.38 -7.81 4.05
CA PRO A 450 -18.54 -7.63 2.60
C PRO A 450 -19.88 -8.18 2.10
N ASP A 451 -20.25 -7.82 0.87
CA ASP A 451 -21.49 -8.31 0.22
C ASP A 451 -21.50 -9.84 0.06
N LYS A 452 -20.33 -10.43 -0.28
CA LYS A 452 -20.17 -11.87 -0.49
C LYS A 452 -19.49 -12.51 0.72
N ARG A 453 -20.28 -13.02 1.66
CA ARG A 453 -19.79 -13.60 2.93
C ARG A 453 -20.49 -14.91 3.33
N PHE A 454 -19.86 -15.65 4.24
CA PHE A 454 -20.45 -16.76 5.01
C PHE A 454 -21.00 -16.26 6.34
N GLY A 455 -21.89 -17.06 6.95
CA GLY A 455 -22.51 -16.76 8.24
C GLY A 455 -23.80 -15.95 8.15
N SER A 456 -24.56 -15.91 9.25
CA SER A 456 -25.78 -15.11 9.39
C SER A 456 -25.46 -13.65 9.71
N ASP A 457 -26.46 -12.76 9.61
CA ASP A 457 -26.31 -11.37 10.04
C ASP A 457 -26.04 -11.28 11.54
N ASP A 458 -26.73 -12.07 12.36
CA ASP A 458 -26.50 -12.13 13.81
C ASP A 458 -25.06 -12.50 14.16
N MET A 459 -24.46 -13.44 13.43
CA MET A 459 -23.06 -13.85 13.63
C MET A 459 -22.10 -12.69 13.32
N TRP A 460 -22.38 -11.93 12.26
CA TRP A 460 -21.58 -10.76 11.88
C TRP A 460 -21.78 -9.59 12.84
N ASP A 461 -23.00 -9.34 13.28
CA ASP A 461 -23.32 -8.33 14.29
C ASP A 461 -22.52 -8.60 15.57
N TRP A 462 -22.54 -9.86 16.03
CA TRP A 462 -21.77 -10.29 17.20
C TRP A 462 -20.26 -10.16 16.98
N SER A 463 -19.73 -10.60 15.83
CA SER A 463 -18.29 -10.59 15.55
C SER A 463 -17.73 -9.17 15.41
N GLU A 464 -18.45 -8.29 14.71
CA GLU A 464 -18.08 -6.88 14.56
C GLU A 464 -18.15 -6.16 15.91
N GLN A 465 -19.22 -6.37 16.69
CA GLN A 465 -19.34 -5.76 18.01
C GLN A 465 -18.24 -6.26 18.97
N SER A 466 -17.92 -7.56 18.94
CA SER A 466 -16.87 -8.14 19.79
C SER A 466 -15.50 -7.51 19.51
N LEU A 467 -15.19 -7.21 18.23
CA LEU A 467 -13.95 -6.50 17.89
C LEU A 467 -13.98 -5.03 18.29
N ARG A 468 -15.12 -4.33 18.17
CA ARG A 468 -15.28 -2.96 18.70
C ARG A 468 -15.01 -2.91 20.21
N ASP A 469 -15.65 -3.81 20.96
CA ASP A 469 -15.53 -3.89 22.41
C ASP A 469 -14.10 -4.23 22.83
N ALA A 470 -13.43 -5.14 22.10
CA ALA A 470 -12.05 -5.50 22.38
C ALA A 470 -11.06 -4.34 22.18
N VAL A 471 -11.20 -3.56 21.10
CA VAL A 471 -10.34 -2.37 20.91
C VAL A 471 -10.68 -1.29 21.93
N ALA A 472 -11.96 -1.08 22.23
CA ALA A 472 -12.37 -0.14 23.28
C ALA A 472 -11.79 -0.53 24.66
N ALA A 473 -11.74 -1.82 24.99
CA ALA A 473 -11.16 -2.33 26.24
C ALA A 473 -9.64 -2.09 26.35
N THR A 474 -8.97 -1.82 25.23
CA THR A 474 -7.56 -1.42 25.19
C THR A 474 -7.35 0.09 25.31
N GLY A 475 -8.41 0.88 25.16
CA GLY A 475 -8.34 2.35 25.08
C GLY A 475 -7.80 2.89 23.76
N ARG A 476 -7.69 2.04 22.72
CA ARG A 476 -7.09 2.39 21.41
C ARG A 476 -8.12 2.70 20.32
N ASN A 477 -9.40 2.84 20.66
CA ASN A 477 -10.47 3.25 19.73
C ASN A 477 -10.58 4.79 19.63
N THR A 478 -9.46 5.46 19.41
CA THR A 478 -9.35 6.92 19.43
C THR A 478 -8.72 7.45 18.14
N GLU A 479 -8.86 8.76 17.91
CA GLU A 479 -8.22 9.45 16.77
C GLU A 479 -6.68 9.35 16.83
N GLU A 480 -6.10 9.28 18.04
CA GLU A 480 -4.65 9.08 18.24
C GLU A 480 -4.15 7.78 17.61
N TYR A 481 -4.96 6.71 17.69
CA TYR A 481 -4.68 5.42 17.08
C TYR A 481 -5.30 5.27 15.68
N GLY A 482 -5.72 6.38 15.05
CA GLY A 482 -6.30 6.37 13.72
C GLY A 482 -7.49 5.42 13.56
N TRP A 483 -8.31 5.28 14.62
CA TRP A 483 -9.46 4.36 14.64
C TRP A 483 -10.45 4.68 13.52
N GLU A 484 -10.70 3.71 12.65
CA GLU A 484 -11.62 3.85 11.51
C GLU A 484 -12.37 2.53 11.25
N GLU A 485 -13.65 2.60 10.87
CA GLU A 485 -14.39 1.44 10.37
C GLU A 485 -14.43 1.46 8.84
N LEU A 486 -14.21 0.30 8.22
CA LEU A 486 -14.15 0.12 6.77
C LEU A 486 -15.29 -0.80 6.30
N PRO A 487 -16.45 -0.25 5.90
CA PRO A 487 -17.57 -1.02 5.36
C PRO A 487 -17.15 -1.80 4.11
N GLY A 488 -17.43 -3.11 4.08
CA GLY A 488 -17.21 -3.94 2.90
C GLY A 488 -15.82 -4.55 2.74
N GLU A 489 -14.86 -4.24 3.63
CA GLU A 489 -13.45 -4.66 3.51
C GLU A 489 -13.08 -5.92 4.31
N GLY A 490 -14.03 -6.48 5.07
CA GLY A 490 -13.85 -7.70 5.85
C GLY A 490 -13.57 -8.93 4.98
N ALA A 491 -13.01 -9.98 5.59
CA ALA A 491 -12.84 -11.25 4.90
C ALA A 491 -14.21 -11.91 4.66
N PHE A 492 -14.30 -12.83 3.71
CA PHE A 492 -15.57 -13.51 3.42
C PHE A 492 -16.09 -14.37 4.60
N TYR A 493 -15.26 -14.62 5.62
CA TYR A 493 -15.58 -15.45 6.79
C TYR A 493 -15.53 -14.70 8.13
N ALA A 494 -15.01 -13.47 8.17
CA ALA A 494 -14.78 -12.76 9.44
C ALA A 494 -14.56 -11.24 9.24
N PRO A 495 -15.00 -10.40 10.19
CA PRO A 495 -14.45 -9.06 10.33
C PRO A 495 -13.01 -9.13 10.86
N LYS A 496 -12.24 -8.08 10.61
CA LYS A 496 -10.83 -8.02 11.03
C LYS A 496 -10.44 -6.65 11.54
N LEU A 497 -9.63 -6.65 12.59
CA LEU A 497 -8.81 -5.50 12.94
C LEU A 497 -7.55 -5.52 12.08
N GLU A 498 -7.20 -4.36 11.57
CA GLU A 498 -6.05 -4.11 10.72
C GLU A 498 -5.16 -3.07 11.36
N PHE A 499 -3.86 -3.35 11.41
CA PHE A 499 -2.86 -2.47 11.99
C PHE A 499 -2.01 -1.92 10.85
N HIS A 500 -2.13 -0.62 10.64
CA HIS A 500 -1.63 0.10 9.48
C HIS A 500 -0.39 0.89 9.87
N LEU A 501 0.78 0.51 9.34
CA LEU A 501 2.03 1.23 9.52
C LEU A 501 2.20 2.29 8.45
N THR A 502 2.51 3.52 8.84
CA THR A 502 2.89 4.58 7.91
C THR A 502 4.42 4.62 7.78
N ASP A 503 4.92 4.48 6.56
CA ASP A 503 6.36 4.57 6.29
C ASP A 503 6.85 6.04 6.34
N ALA A 504 8.17 6.22 6.27
CA ALA A 504 8.82 7.52 6.42
C ALA A 504 8.47 8.55 5.30
N ILE A 505 7.72 8.15 4.28
CA ILE A 505 7.30 9.00 3.17
C ILE A 505 5.77 9.12 3.07
N GLY A 506 5.03 8.60 4.07
CA GLY A 506 3.60 8.79 4.23
C GLY A 506 2.72 7.73 3.56
N ARG A 507 3.27 6.61 3.07
CA ARG A 507 2.44 5.49 2.58
C ARG A 507 2.04 4.60 3.74
N THR A 508 0.81 4.12 3.70
CA THR A 508 0.26 3.25 4.72
C THR A 508 0.25 1.80 4.25
N TRP A 509 0.70 0.90 5.11
CA TRP A 509 0.77 -0.53 4.87
C TRP A 509 -0.04 -1.24 5.94
N GLN A 510 -1.08 -1.98 5.56
CA GLN A 510 -1.69 -2.96 6.44
C GLN A 510 -0.67 -4.07 6.76
N VAL A 511 -0.25 -4.21 8.01
CA VAL A 511 0.77 -5.18 8.43
C VAL A 511 0.15 -6.20 9.38
N GLY A 512 -0.17 -5.77 10.59
CA GLY A 512 -0.76 -6.63 11.60
C GLY A 512 -2.26 -6.84 11.35
N THR A 513 -2.77 -7.97 11.81
CA THR A 513 -4.21 -8.26 11.76
C THR A 513 -4.63 -9.19 12.87
N ILE A 514 -5.88 -9.05 13.33
CA ILE A 514 -6.58 -10.08 14.09
C ILE A 514 -8.02 -10.21 13.58
N GLN A 515 -8.47 -11.43 13.31
CA GLN A 515 -9.75 -11.71 12.64
C GLN A 515 -10.54 -12.74 13.44
N THR A 516 -11.83 -12.48 13.64
CA THR A 516 -12.72 -13.34 14.44
C THR A 516 -13.47 -14.32 13.53
N ASP A 517 -13.02 -15.58 13.47
CA ASP A 517 -13.61 -16.62 12.63
C ASP A 517 -14.38 -17.67 13.45
N THR A 518 -15.68 -17.71 13.25
CA THR A 518 -16.59 -18.74 13.76
C THR A 518 -16.99 -19.77 12.69
N VAL A 519 -16.72 -19.47 11.41
CA VAL A 519 -17.10 -20.26 10.25
C VAL A 519 -16.18 -21.46 10.05
N LEU A 520 -14.85 -21.26 10.07
CA LEU A 520 -13.92 -22.34 9.77
C LEU A 520 -13.94 -23.45 10.83
N PRO A 521 -14.03 -23.17 12.15
CA PRO A 521 -14.23 -24.21 13.17
C PRO A 521 -15.47 -25.07 12.91
N GLU A 522 -16.58 -24.47 12.45
CA GLU A 522 -17.80 -25.20 12.09
C GLU A 522 -17.57 -26.07 10.85
N ARG A 523 -17.07 -25.48 9.75
CA ARG A 523 -16.87 -26.17 8.47
C ARG A 523 -15.91 -27.35 8.55
N LEU A 524 -14.89 -27.24 9.39
CA LEU A 524 -13.89 -28.30 9.59
C LEU A 524 -14.19 -29.18 10.79
N ASP A 525 -15.32 -29.01 11.46
CA ASP A 525 -15.76 -29.81 12.60
C ASP A 525 -14.73 -29.83 13.75
N ALA A 526 -14.25 -28.64 14.14
CA ALA A 526 -13.45 -28.43 15.34
C ALA A 526 -14.37 -28.31 16.56
N SER A 527 -14.07 -29.02 17.66
CA SER A 527 -14.89 -28.97 18.88
C SER A 527 -14.06 -29.17 20.14
N TYR A 528 -14.56 -28.64 21.26
CA TYR A 528 -14.03 -28.88 22.61
C TYR A 528 -15.17 -29.36 23.54
N VAL A 529 -14.82 -29.96 24.68
CA VAL A 529 -15.76 -30.41 25.71
C VAL A 529 -15.97 -29.31 26.74
N GLY A 530 -17.21 -28.83 26.85
CA GLY A 530 -17.63 -27.75 27.75
C GLY A 530 -17.71 -28.15 29.23
N GLU A 531 -18.02 -27.18 30.09
CA GLU A 531 -18.27 -27.42 31.52
C GLU A 531 -19.48 -28.33 31.77
N ASP A 532 -20.44 -28.30 30.85
CA ASP A 532 -21.63 -29.15 30.80
C ASP A 532 -21.34 -30.59 30.33
N GLY A 533 -20.12 -30.86 29.85
CA GLY A 533 -19.73 -32.14 29.27
C GLY A 533 -20.14 -32.33 27.82
N GLU A 534 -20.78 -31.34 27.20
CA GLU A 534 -21.22 -31.37 25.81
C GLU A 534 -20.13 -30.85 24.86
N LYS A 535 -20.31 -31.11 23.55
CA LYS A 535 -19.40 -30.60 22.52
C LYS A 535 -19.80 -29.19 22.09
N HIS A 536 -18.86 -28.27 22.20
CA HIS A 536 -19.00 -26.87 21.78
C HIS A 536 -18.02 -26.54 20.65
N ARG A 537 -18.34 -25.49 19.88
CA ARG A 537 -17.45 -24.96 18.84
C ARG A 537 -16.56 -23.86 19.44
N PRO A 538 -15.23 -23.92 19.25
CA PRO A 538 -14.38 -22.80 19.61
C PRO A 538 -14.55 -21.67 18.59
N VAL A 539 -14.31 -20.45 19.04
CA VAL A 539 -14.02 -19.32 18.14
C VAL A 539 -12.54 -19.36 17.79
N MET A 540 -12.19 -19.09 16.54
CA MET A 540 -10.81 -19.05 16.10
C MET A 540 -10.40 -17.62 15.75
N LEU A 541 -9.33 -17.13 16.38
CA LEU A 541 -8.73 -15.84 16.04
C LEU A 541 -7.54 -16.09 15.12
N HIS A 542 -7.58 -15.55 13.90
CA HIS A 542 -6.43 -15.52 13.00
C HIS A 542 -5.63 -14.27 13.30
N ARG A 543 -4.32 -14.38 13.50
CA ARG A 543 -3.50 -13.19 13.72
C ARG A 543 -2.14 -13.25 13.05
N ALA A 544 -1.61 -12.07 12.75
CA ALA A 544 -0.22 -11.85 12.40
C ALA A 544 0.20 -10.48 12.95
N ILE A 545 1.44 -10.34 13.42
CA ILE A 545 1.97 -9.08 13.94
C ILE A 545 2.79 -8.39 12.85
N LEU A 546 3.73 -9.11 12.26
CA LEU A 546 4.56 -8.61 11.15
C LEU A 546 3.91 -8.81 9.78
N GLY A 547 2.88 -9.63 9.69
CA GLY A 547 2.26 -9.98 8.41
C GLY A 547 3.14 -11.00 7.68
N THR A 548 3.71 -10.65 6.53
CA THR A 548 4.74 -11.48 5.88
C THR A 548 6.13 -10.93 6.16
N PHE A 549 7.11 -11.80 6.38
CA PHE A 549 8.50 -11.40 6.62
C PHE A 549 9.08 -10.66 5.43
N GLU A 550 8.80 -11.11 4.21
CA GLU A 550 9.25 -10.45 2.98
C GLU A 550 8.79 -9.00 2.95
N ARG A 551 7.48 -8.77 3.16
CA ARG A 551 6.89 -7.43 3.13
C ARG A 551 7.40 -6.60 4.30
N PHE A 552 7.45 -7.16 5.50
CA PHE A 552 7.92 -6.44 6.68
C PHE A 552 9.38 -6.02 6.58
N ILE A 553 10.25 -6.89 6.06
CA ILE A 553 11.65 -6.54 5.76
C ILE A 553 11.72 -5.44 4.70
N GLY A 554 10.86 -5.49 3.68
CA GLY A 554 10.68 -4.39 2.74
C GLY A 554 10.41 -3.08 3.48
N ILE A 555 9.39 -3.05 4.33
CA ILE A 555 9.00 -1.86 5.11
C ILE A 555 10.15 -1.38 6.00
N LEU A 556 10.87 -2.28 6.68
CA LEU A 556 12.03 -1.94 7.50
C LEU A 556 13.16 -1.30 6.69
N ILE A 557 13.46 -1.83 5.49
CA ILE A 557 14.48 -1.26 4.60
C ILE A 557 14.12 0.20 4.27
N GLU A 558 12.86 0.47 3.90
CA GLU A 558 12.43 1.80 3.47
C GLU A 558 12.32 2.78 4.65
N HIS A 559 11.79 2.30 5.79
CA HIS A 559 11.67 3.06 7.03
C HIS A 559 13.04 3.55 7.51
N HIS A 560 14.03 2.66 7.58
CA HIS A 560 15.39 2.99 8.01
C HIS A 560 16.31 3.51 6.90
N ALA A 561 15.86 3.56 5.64
CA ALA A 561 16.72 3.81 4.48
C ALA A 561 17.98 2.90 4.46
N GLY A 562 17.80 1.63 4.86
CA GLY A 562 18.85 0.62 5.02
C GLY A 562 19.74 0.77 6.26
N ARG A 563 19.57 1.82 7.07
CA ARG A 563 20.36 2.08 8.28
C ARG A 563 19.73 1.40 9.51
N PHE A 564 19.74 0.07 9.51
CA PHE A 564 19.10 -0.71 10.56
C PHE A 564 19.70 -0.44 11.96
N PRO A 565 18.91 -0.60 13.04
CA PRO A 565 19.44 -0.71 14.39
C PRO A 565 20.53 -1.78 14.49
N LEU A 566 21.49 -1.60 15.39
CA LEU A 566 22.66 -2.47 15.47
C LEU A 566 22.29 -3.95 15.60
N TRP A 567 21.30 -4.29 16.43
CA TRP A 567 20.86 -5.67 16.64
C TRP A 567 20.31 -6.35 15.37
N LEU A 568 19.76 -5.59 14.41
CA LEU A 568 19.24 -6.10 13.13
C LEU A 568 20.26 -6.07 11.99
N SER A 569 21.24 -5.16 12.03
CA SER A 569 22.15 -4.95 10.90
C SER A 569 22.90 -6.23 10.51
N PRO A 570 22.89 -6.64 9.22
CA PRO A 570 23.53 -7.89 8.81
C PRO A 570 25.04 -7.89 9.04
N VAL A 571 25.67 -6.74 8.83
CA VAL A 571 27.04 -6.45 9.24
C VAL A 571 26.97 -5.29 10.23
N GLN A 572 27.31 -5.56 11.50
CA GLN A 572 27.22 -4.58 12.57
C GLN A 572 28.43 -3.65 12.59
N ALA A 573 29.61 -4.22 12.34
CA ALA A 573 30.85 -3.47 12.27
C ALA A 573 31.77 -3.98 11.16
N VAL A 574 32.58 -3.07 10.61
CA VAL A 574 33.73 -3.40 9.77
C VAL A 574 34.99 -2.85 10.42
N VAL A 575 36.01 -3.71 10.56
CA VAL A 575 37.34 -3.31 11.02
C VAL A 575 38.24 -3.10 9.81
N ALA A 576 38.68 -1.86 9.60
CA ALA A 576 39.47 -1.45 8.45
C ALA A 576 40.87 -0.99 8.85
N THR A 577 41.89 -1.47 8.13
CA THR A 577 43.28 -1.03 8.32
C THR A 577 43.64 0.11 7.36
N ILE A 578 44.51 1.00 7.84
CA ILE A 578 45.14 2.06 7.01
C ILE A 578 46.41 1.54 6.33
N VAL A 579 47.13 0.63 7.00
CA VAL A 579 48.38 0.02 6.55
C VAL A 579 48.39 -1.46 6.92
N SER A 580 49.06 -2.29 6.11
CA SER A 580 49.15 -3.74 6.32
C SER A 580 49.81 -4.14 7.64
N ASP A 581 50.67 -3.28 8.19
CA ASP A 581 51.32 -3.50 9.48
C ASP A 581 50.31 -3.57 10.65
N ALA A 582 49.09 -3.05 10.46
CA ALA A 582 48.02 -3.11 11.46
C ALA A 582 47.07 -4.31 11.27
N ASP A 583 47.26 -5.13 10.21
CA ASP A 583 46.36 -6.25 9.89
C ASP A 583 46.32 -7.32 11.00
N GLY A 584 47.44 -7.54 11.70
CA GLY A 584 47.48 -8.44 12.85
C GLY A 584 46.53 -7.99 13.96
N TYR A 585 46.57 -6.71 14.33
CA TYR A 585 45.70 -6.14 15.35
C TYR A 585 44.24 -6.06 14.89
N ALA A 586 43.99 -5.74 13.62
CA ALA A 586 42.63 -5.75 13.06
C ALA A 586 41.95 -7.12 13.21
N ASN A 587 42.67 -8.20 12.91
CA ASN A 587 42.15 -9.56 13.10
C ASN A 587 41.88 -9.86 14.58
N GLU A 588 42.74 -9.43 15.50
CA GLU A 588 42.49 -9.58 16.95
C GLU A 588 41.20 -8.85 17.38
N VAL A 589 41.01 -7.61 16.92
CA VAL A 589 39.79 -6.82 17.20
C VAL A 589 38.55 -7.52 16.66
N VAL A 590 38.61 -8.05 15.43
CA VAL A 590 37.49 -8.79 14.81
C VAL A 590 37.14 -10.03 15.63
N GLU A 591 38.13 -10.83 16.02
CA GLU A 591 37.90 -12.05 16.81
C GLU A 591 37.29 -11.74 18.18
N LYS A 592 37.78 -10.70 18.86
CA LYS A 592 37.22 -10.27 20.15
C LYS A 592 35.77 -9.78 20.02
N LEU A 593 35.46 -8.97 19.00
CA LEU A 593 34.09 -8.51 18.77
C LEU A 593 33.14 -9.66 18.41
N LYS A 594 33.58 -10.61 17.57
CA LYS A 594 32.81 -11.82 17.25
C LYS A 594 32.58 -12.71 18.47
N ALA A 595 33.60 -12.88 19.32
CA ALA A 595 33.46 -13.63 20.58
C ALA A 595 32.44 -12.98 21.52
N ALA A 596 32.27 -11.66 21.46
CA ALA A 596 31.22 -10.92 22.17
C ALA A 596 29.84 -10.95 21.48
N GLY A 597 29.67 -11.72 20.40
CA GLY A 597 28.39 -11.92 19.71
C GLY A 597 28.11 -10.94 18.57
N LEU A 598 29.06 -10.07 18.20
CA LEU A 598 28.87 -9.13 17.09
C LEU A 598 29.14 -9.76 15.71
N ARG A 599 28.39 -9.31 14.71
CA ARG A 599 28.57 -9.64 13.29
C ARG A 599 29.55 -8.66 12.65
N VAL A 600 30.83 -9.04 12.64
CA VAL A 600 31.94 -8.17 12.23
C VAL A 600 32.70 -8.73 11.04
N GLU A 601 33.05 -7.85 10.10
CA GLU A 601 33.90 -8.15 8.94
C GLU A 601 35.23 -7.37 9.02
N ALA A 602 36.24 -7.85 8.30
CA ALA A 602 37.55 -7.18 8.17
C ALA A 602 37.73 -6.63 6.75
N ASP A 603 38.24 -5.41 6.62
CA ASP A 603 38.68 -4.84 5.35
C ASP A 603 40.18 -4.50 5.40
N LEU A 604 40.98 -5.50 5.03
CA LEU A 604 42.44 -5.45 5.01
C LEU A 604 43.01 -5.09 3.63
N ARG A 605 42.16 -4.70 2.66
CA ARG A 605 42.62 -4.34 1.31
C ARG A 605 43.55 -3.13 1.38
N ASN A 606 44.57 -3.08 0.53
CA ASN A 606 45.47 -1.92 0.44
C ASN A 606 44.84 -0.77 -0.37
N GLU A 607 43.75 -0.22 0.17
CA GLU A 607 42.97 0.86 -0.42
C GLU A 607 42.97 2.10 0.48
N LYS A 608 42.75 3.28 -0.12
CA LYS A 608 42.67 4.53 0.65
C LYS A 608 41.52 4.45 1.67
N ILE A 609 41.76 4.90 2.90
CA ILE A 609 40.73 4.84 3.96
C ILE A 609 39.43 5.55 3.56
N ASN A 610 39.50 6.68 2.83
CA ASN A 610 38.32 7.38 2.35
C ASN A 610 37.49 6.55 1.34
N TYR A 611 38.15 5.70 0.56
CA TYR A 611 37.48 4.77 -0.35
C TYR A 611 36.73 3.71 0.47
N LYS A 612 37.40 3.08 1.45
CA LYS A 612 36.78 2.10 2.36
C LYS A 612 35.60 2.70 3.13
N VAL A 613 35.77 3.92 3.68
CA VAL A 613 34.70 4.65 4.39
C VAL A 613 33.49 4.84 3.49
N ARG A 614 33.69 5.26 2.23
CA ARG A 614 32.61 5.44 1.27
C ARG A 614 31.92 4.13 0.93
N GLU A 615 32.67 3.07 0.67
CA GLU A 615 32.13 1.74 0.34
C GLU A 615 31.26 1.19 1.48
N HIS A 616 31.77 1.19 2.72
CA HIS A 616 31.02 0.70 3.89
C HIS A 616 29.85 1.61 4.29
N SER A 617 29.94 2.91 4.00
CA SER A 617 28.80 3.84 4.17
C SER A 617 27.68 3.60 3.15
N LEU A 618 28.03 3.20 1.91
CA LEU A 618 27.04 2.80 0.90
C LEU A 618 26.38 1.48 1.29
N ALA A 619 27.16 0.51 1.78
CA ALA A 619 26.69 -0.76 2.33
C ALA A 619 25.94 -0.63 3.68
N LYS A 620 25.77 0.60 4.18
CA LYS A 620 25.05 0.95 5.41
C LYS A 620 25.57 0.25 6.68
N VAL A 621 26.86 -0.04 6.77
CA VAL A 621 27.47 -0.63 7.98
C VAL A 621 27.39 0.38 9.13
N PRO A 622 26.74 0.06 10.28
CA PRO A 622 26.56 1.01 11.37
C PRO A 622 27.86 1.50 12.01
N LEU A 623 28.83 0.60 12.19
CA LEU A 623 30.11 0.89 12.85
C LEU A 623 31.29 0.65 11.90
N LEU A 624 32.05 1.68 11.61
CA LEU A 624 33.34 1.56 10.95
C LEU A 624 34.45 1.77 11.98
N ILE A 625 35.21 0.71 12.23
CA ILE A 625 36.29 0.67 13.21
C ILE A 625 37.61 0.76 12.45
N VAL A 626 38.35 1.83 12.64
CA VAL A 626 39.63 2.07 11.96
C VAL A 626 40.77 1.79 12.93
N VAL A 627 41.75 1.02 12.47
CA VAL A 627 42.96 0.71 13.23
C VAL A 627 44.22 1.00 12.42
N GLY A 628 45.17 1.68 13.07
CA GLY A 628 46.52 1.92 12.58
C GLY A 628 47.56 1.40 13.56
N LYS A 629 48.82 1.78 13.35
CA LYS A 629 49.94 1.39 14.23
C LYS A 629 49.76 1.89 15.66
N ARG A 630 49.35 3.15 15.83
CA ARG A 630 49.12 3.75 17.14
C ARG A 630 48.01 3.03 17.89
N GLU A 631 46.90 2.76 17.21
CA GLU A 631 45.77 2.03 17.80
C GLU A 631 46.19 0.62 18.24
N ALA A 632 47.05 -0.05 17.46
CA ALA A 632 47.61 -1.35 17.83
C ALA A 632 48.57 -1.30 19.03
N GLU A 633 49.43 -0.28 19.12
CA GLU A 633 50.35 -0.07 20.25
C GLU A 633 49.61 0.25 21.55
N ASP A 634 48.55 1.06 21.46
CA ASP A 634 47.78 1.54 22.62
C ASP A 634 46.63 0.59 23.02
N GLY A 635 46.33 -0.44 22.22
CA GLY A 635 45.19 -1.33 22.46
C GLY A 635 43.83 -0.62 22.32
N THR A 636 43.75 0.35 21.41
CA THR A 636 42.58 1.20 21.18
C THR A 636 41.99 1.02 19.77
N VAL A 637 40.80 1.56 19.54
CA VAL A 637 40.14 1.57 18.24
C VAL A 637 39.54 2.94 17.94
N ALA A 638 39.61 3.39 16.69
CA ALA A 638 38.96 4.62 16.24
C ALA A 638 37.61 4.30 15.59
N VAL A 639 36.51 4.63 16.25
CA VAL A 639 35.16 4.27 15.81
C VAL A 639 34.48 5.44 15.11
N ARG A 640 33.88 5.16 13.96
CA ARG A 640 33.00 6.06 13.22
C ARG A 640 31.61 5.42 13.10
N ARG A 641 30.58 6.16 13.51
CA ARG A 641 29.17 5.73 13.34
C ARG A 641 28.60 6.25 12.01
N LEU A 642 27.84 5.41 11.34
CA LEU A 642 27.10 5.79 10.14
C LEU A 642 26.06 6.86 10.47
N GLY A 643 26.05 7.96 9.70
CA GLY A 643 25.07 9.04 9.86
C GLY A 643 25.33 10.01 11.02
N SER A 644 26.44 9.85 11.76
CA SER A 644 26.87 10.84 12.75
C SER A 644 27.73 11.93 12.11
N ASP A 645 27.49 13.19 12.50
CA ASP A 645 28.33 14.34 12.17
C ASP A 645 29.57 14.44 13.08
N GLU A 646 29.62 13.65 14.16
CA GLU A 646 30.74 13.61 15.09
C GLU A 646 31.99 13.02 14.43
N HIS A 647 33.16 13.54 14.83
CA HIS A 647 34.46 12.98 14.45
C HIS A 647 34.69 11.60 15.09
N GLN A 648 35.63 10.84 14.53
CA GLN A 648 36.03 9.53 15.03
C GLN A 648 36.31 9.57 16.54
N LYS A 649 35.66 8.69 17.30
CA LYS A 649 35.91 8.54 18.74
C LYS A 649 36.92 7.42 18.95
N VAL A 650 38.05 7.73 19.59
CA VAL A 650 39.01 6.71 20.01
C VAL A 650 38.54 6.13 21.34
N MET A 651 38.49 4.80 21.44
CA MET A 651 38.05 4.06 22.62
C MET A 651 39.04 2.93 22.92
N VAL A 652 39.16 2.55 24.19
CA VAL A 652 39.84 1.31 24.55
C VAL A 652 39.03 0.13 24.01
N LEU A 653 39.69 -0.89 23.47
CA LEU A 653 39.01 -2.01 22.81
C LEU A 653 37.97 -2.70 23.72
N GLU A 654 38.30 -2.92 24.99
CA GLU A 654 37.37 -3.53 25.96
C GLU A 654 36.11 -2.67 26.21
N GLU A 655 36.26 -1.34 26.25
CA GLU A 655 35.13 -0.41 26.37
C GLU A 655 34.24 -0.48 25.12
N ALA A 656 34.86 -0.49 23.93
CA ALA A 656 34.16 -0.61 22.66
C ALA A 656 33.36 -1.93 22.58
N ILE A 657 33.97 -3.05 22.98
CA ILE A 657 33.30 -4.35 23.03
C ILE A 657 32.09 -4.28 23.96
N SER A 658 32.26 -3.78 25.19
CA SER A 658 31.16 -3.67 26.17
C SER A 658 30.00 -2.80 25.68
N VAL A 659 30.29 -1.66 25.05
CA VAL A 659 29.25 -0.74 24.55
C VAL A 659 28.50 -1.36 23.37
N PHE A 660 29.21 -1.88 22.37
CA PHE A 660 28.57 -2.36 21.15
C PHE A 660 27.85 -3.69 21.34
N SER A 661 28.37 -4.58 22.19
CA SER A 661 27.66 -5.81 22.57
C SER A 661 26.34 -5.50 23.26
N ALA A 662 26.32 -4.57 24.22
CA ALA A 662 25.09 -4.15 24.89
C ALA A 662 24.06 -3.54 23.92
N GLU A 663 24.52 -2.69 22.99
CA GLU A 663 23.66 -2.08 21.96
C GLU A 663 23.13 -3.12 20.96
N ALA A 664 23.92 -4.15 20.65
CA ALA A 664 23.56 -5.24 19.74
C ALA A 664 22.55 -6.23 20.33
N ILE A 665 22.25 -6.15 21.64
CA ILE A 665 21.21 -6.98 22.28
C ILE A 665 19.84 -6.58 21.70
N PRO A 666 19.05 -7.54 21.18
CA PRO A 666 17.67 -7.31 20.76
C PRO A 666 16.82 -6.67 21.88
N PRO A 667 15.87 -5.77 21.56
CA PRO A 667 15.10 -5.03 22.57
C PRO A 667 14.42 -5.90 23.63
N ASP A 668 13.88 -7.05 23.26
CA ASP A 668 13.20 -8.00 24.15
C ASP A 668 14.11 -8.65 25.20
N LEU A 669 15.42 -8.59 25.01
CA LEU A 669 16.43 -9.13 25.91
C LEU A 669 17.16 -8.04 26.70
N ARG A 670 16.79 -6.77 26.51
CA ARG A 670 17.30 -5.66 27.32
C ARG A 670 16.54 -5.67 28.64
N GLY A 671 17.29 -5.83 29.74
CA GLY A 671 16.75 -6.12 31.08
C GLY A 671 15.77 -5.10 31.65
#